data_AF-A0A8J4WVU2-F1
#
_entry.id   AF-A0A8J4WVU2-F1
#
_cell.length_a   1.000
_cell.length_b   1.000
_cell.length_c   1.000
_cell.angle_alpha   90.00
_cell.angle_beta   90.00
_cell.angle_gamma   90.00
#
_symmetry.space_group_name_H-M   'P 1'
#
loop_
_entity.id
_entity.type
_entity.pdbx_description
1 polymer ?
#
loop_
_entity_poly.entity_id
_entity_poly.type
_entity_poly.pdbx_seq_one_letter_code
_entity_poly.pdbx_strand_id
1 'polypeptide(L)'
;MSQHTFSQYPDEKMLSFYRWTSPPGVMKILSIIIIIMCVGVFVCVASTLVWDYDMEGMGMNMGLGGGSYSGTGGFYGSLGTGMGGGYGGSYGGYGGYGGYGGYYINPLTGKGFMIAMAVIVFIAVLVIFILVISRQNAARSPKFYLASIIISAILAFLMLIATIVYLVAVNPMAQGSGSMMYNMMWQLCAQYQNQPQMSTGLFINQYMYHYCVVDPQEAVAIVLGFLVAIGLIILMVFAIKTRSQMYRYGRHRVLWEEPRPFNDGLSHGVEKWVTDVSAEPEAYLNDHNDHIVSSRNYTEHARDVSKPLYLPGDSDTTSTTIVLKGRARDYDTGDSADELDDSDYGSEFPPIMNVSERGEYKRQFERDMMEYKRLQAELNDINMGLAEVDRELDGLQEGSPQFLDAMEVYSRLKSLKQSSEYQLKKRRTKELKSKLSLLKRRVSDYDRRVEVLKEDESGSLKATVEDILFEAKRKRVFESHGQVRLGMMRHLFVVIDSSRTMEDQDLKPNRLTSTLKLMEYFVEEYFDQNPISQIGIITTKNKRAEKLTDLAGNPKKHVTALKKAVDAGCVGEPSLYNALSMAMQTLKHMPGHTSREILVIFSSLTTCDPANIYDLIKTLKSLKIRVSVIGLSAEVRVCTVLTRETGGSYSVILDESHFKELLTFHVKPPPASSSSECSLIRMGFPQHVIASASDQDAKPSFSMSHLESSDGGPGLSLGGYFCPQCRAKYTELPVECKVCGLTLVSAPHLARSFHHLFPLEAFQERPLEEHTGDRFCQACQGELKDKS
;
A
#
# COMPACT_ATOMS: atom_id res chain seq x y z
N MET A 1 27.78 18.57 -30.48
CA MET A 1 27.85 17.97 -29.13
C MET A 1 27.15 16.63 -29.18
N SER A 2 27.86 15.59 -28.75
CA SER A 2 27.61 14.16 -28.94
C SER A 2 26.26 13.67 -28.41
N GLN A 3 25.51 12.97 -29.27
CA GLN A 3 24.36 12.16 -28.89
C GLN A 3 24.85 10.95 -28.08
N HIS A 4 24.37 10.82 -26.85
CA HIS A 4 24.54 9.60 -26.07
C HIS A 4 23.56 8.55 -26.59
N THR A 5 24.12 7.50 -27.17
CA THR A 5 23.46 6.23 -27.52
C THR A 5 22.80 5.61 -26.29
N PHE A 6 21.50 5.36 -26.36
CA PHE A 6 20.79 4.53 -25.38
C PHE A 6 21.30 3.10 -25.49
N SER A 7 21.89 2.61 -24.39
CA SER A 7 22.26 1.20 -24.21
C SER A 7 21.00 0.34 -24.25
N GLN A 8 21.00 -0.59 -25.20
CA GLN A 8 20.05 -1.69 -25.33
C GLN A 8 20.09 -2.54 -24.04
N TYR A 9 19.00 -2.55 -23.29
CA TYR A 9 18.77 -3.50 -22.20
C TYR A 9 17.69 -4.49 -22.68
N PRO A 10 17.77 -5.78 -22.33
CA PRO A 10 16.78 -6.76 -22.73
C PRO A 10 15.42 -6.39 -22.11
N ASP A 11 14.49 -6.00 -22.98
CA ASP A 11 13.08 -5.82 -22.66
C ASP A 11 12.51 -7.19 -22.34
N GLU A 12 12.03 -7.42 -21.10
CA GLU A 12 10.93 -8.35 -20.75
C GLU A 12 10.79 -8.63 -19.24
N LYS A 13 11.80 -8.40 -18.38
CA LYS A 13 11.74 -8.88 -16.99
C LYS A 13 11.19 -7.84 -15.99
N MET A 14 9.94 -7.98 -15.56
CA MET A 14 9.36 -7.23 -14.42
C MET A 14 9.98 -7.70 -13.10
N LEU A 15 10.30 -6.77 -12.19
CA LEU A 15 10.86 -7.08 -10.86
C LEU A 15 9.74 -7.32 -9.84
N SER A 16 9.57 -8.56 -9.41
CA SER A 16 8.59 -8.96 -8.38
C SER A 16 9.16 -8.81 -6.96
N PHE A 17 8.92 -7.67 -6.30
CA PHE A 17 9.39 -7.38 -4.93
C PHE A 17 8.45 -7.89 -3.83
N TYR A 18 7.29 -8.44 -4.21
CA TYR A 18 6.37 -9.08 -3.26
C TYR A 18 6.86 -10.47 -2.78
N ARG A 19 7.65 -11.20 -3.59
CA ARG A 19 8.10 -12.56 -3.27
C ARG A 19 9.07 -12.54 -2.09
N TRP A 20 8.96 -13.50 -1.18
CA TRP A 20 9.88 -13.65 -0.04
C TRP A 20 11.34 -13.94 -0.46
N THR A 21 11.54 -14.48 -1.67
CA THR A 21 12.86 -14.71 -2.27
C THR A 21 13.46 -13.46 -2.94
N SER A 22 12.71 -12.37 -3.04
CA SER A 22 13.19 -11.10 -3.60
C SER A 22 14.10 -10.35 -2.61
N PRO A 23 14.98 -9.43 -3.07
CA PRO A 23 15.86 -8.67 -2.19
C PRO A 23 15.18 -7.98 -0.98
N PRO A 24 14.02 -7.29 -1.12
CA PRO A 24 13.31 -6.76 0.04
C PRO A 24 12.61 -7.84 0.88
N GLY A 25 12.23 -8.98 0.29
CA GLY A 25 11.73 -10.15 1.04
C GLY A 25 12.78 -10.77 1.95
N VAL A 26 14.00 -10.94 1.43
CA VAL A 26 15.16 -11.43 2.20
C VAL A 26 15.52 -10.46 3.33
N MET A 27 15.41 -9.15 3.12
CA MET A 27 15.58 -8.17 4.19
C MET A 27 14.61 -8.38 5.36
N LYS A 28 13.34 -8.72 5.10
CA LYS A 28 12.36 -9.01 6.18
C LYS A 28 12.80 -10.20 7.02
N ILE A 29 13.23 -11.28 6.36
CA ILE A 29 13.70 -12.51 7.03
C ILE A 29 14.93 -12.19 7.88
N LEU A 30 15.90 -11.46 7.31
CA LEU A 30 17.11 -11.07 8.04
C LEU A 30 16.81 -10.18 9.25
N SER A 31 15.88 -9.23 9.14
CA SER A 31 15.48 -8.40 10.28
C SER A 31 14.91 -9.23 11.43
N ILE A 32 14.08 -10.24 11.15
CA ILE A 32 13.54 -11.15 12.18
C ILE A 32 14.67 -11.92 12.86
N ILE A 33 15.60 -12.48 12.08
CA ILE A 33 16.75 -13.22 12.63
C ILE A 33 17.56 -12.32 13.55
N ILE A 34 17.90 -11.10 13.12
CA ILE A 34 18.68 -10.15 13.94
C ILE A 34 17.92 -9.80 15.24
N ILE A 35 16.61 -9.58 15.17
CA ILE A 35 15.78 -9.30 16.36
C ILE A 35 15.87 -10.45 17.37
N ILE A 36 15.74 -11.71 16.92
CA ILE A 36 15.85 -12.89 17.78
C ILE A 36 17.26 -12.97 18.40
N MET A 37 18.31 -12.73 17.61
CA MET A 37 19.69 -12.75 18.11
C MET A 37 19.94 -11.63 19.14
N CYS A 38 19.39 -10.42 18.95
CA CYS A 38 19.49 -9.33 19.92
C CYS A 38 18.82 -9.66 21.25
N VAL A 39 17.66 -10.32 21.24
CA VAL A 39 17.00 -10.82 22.46
C VAL A 39 17.87 -11.89 23.12
N GLY A 40 18.47 -12.79 22.33
CA GLY A 40 19.41 -13.79 22.84
C GLY A 40 20.61 -13.15 23.56
N VAL A 41 21.25 -12.15 22.95
CA VAL A 41 22.34 -11.39 23.61
C VAL A 41 21.85 -10.74 24.90
N PHE A 42 20.69 -10.08 24.89
CA PHE A 42 20.14 -9.44 26.08
C PHE A 42 19.93 -10.44 27.23
N VAL A 43 19.30 -11.58 26.96
CA VAL A 43 19.02 -12.61 27.98
C VAL A 43 20.30 -13.22 28.51
N CYS A 44 21.26 -13.56 27.63
CA CYS A 44 22.54 -14.13 28.05
C CYS A 44 23.31 -13.16 28.95
N VAL A 45 23.46 -11.89 28.55
CA VAL A 45 24.20 -10.91 29.36
C VAL A 45 23.45 -10.57 30.66
N ALA A 46 22.12 -10.39 30.62
CA ALA A 46 21.33 -10.09 31.81
C ALA A 46 21.36 -11.22 32.84
N SER A 47 21.39 -12.49 32.40
CA SER A 47 21.50 -13.64 33.31
C SER A 47 22.81 -13.65 34.10
N THR A 48 23.87 -13.04 33.55
CA THR A 48 25.21 -12.97 34.17
C THR A 48 25.43 -11.72 35.02
N LEU A 49 24.46 -10.79 35.07
CA LEU A 49 24.53 -9.58 35.90
C LEU A 49 24.32 -9.88 37.38
N VAL A 50 23.58 -10.94 37.74
CA VAL A 50 23.29 -11.29 39.14
C VAL A 50 24.57 -11.49 39.95
N TRP A 51 25.61 -12.05 39.32
CA TRP A 51 26.91 -12.26 39.94
C TRP A 51 27.72 -10.98 40.17
N ASP A 52 27.41 -9.90 39.45
CA ASP A 52 28.08 -8.60 39.59
C ASP A 52 27.38 -7.68 40.61
N TYR A 53 26.13 -7.97 41.01
CA TYR A 53 25.41 -7.21 42.04
C TYR A 53 25.75 -7.66 43.47
N ASP A 54 26.14 -8.92 43.67
CA ASP A 54 26.59 -9.44 44.98
C ASP A 54 27.91 -8.79 45.46
N MET A 55 28.57 -8.01 44.60
CA MET A 55 29.74 -7.19 44.90
C MET A 55 29.45 -6.02 45.87
N GLU A 56 28.22 -5.49 45.90
CA GLU A 56 27.83 -4.47 46.88
C GLU A 56 27.28 -5.07 48.18
N GLY A 57 26.80 -6.33 48.15
CA GLY A 57 26.23 -7.05 49.30
C GLY A 57 27.25 -7.81 50.15
N MET A 58 28.33 -8.31 49.54
CA MET A 58 29.46 -8.93 50.25
C MET A 58 30.60 -7.92 50.39
N GLY A 59 30.52 -7.11 51.45
CA GLY A 59 31.52 -6.12 51.82
C GLY A 59 32.95 -6.68 51.85
N MET A 60 33.71 -6.40 50.80
CA MET A 60 35.18 -6.49 50.75
C MET A 60 35.76 -5.08 50.86
N ASN A 61 35.47 -4.40 51.98
CA ASN A 61 36.26 -3.25 52.42
C ASN A 61 37.42 -3.77 53.26
N MET A 62 38.50 -4.23 52.61
CA MET A 62 39.81 -4.42 53.25
C MET A 62 40.45 -3.03 53.43
N GLY A 63 39.87 -2.25 54.36
CA GLY A 63 40.40 -1.00 54.87
C GLY A 63 40.69 -1.17 56.36
N LEU A 64 41.97 -1.25 56.68
CA LEU A 64 42.53 -1.25 58.04
C LEU A 64 41.91 -0.11 58.89
N GLY A 65 41.35 -0.43 60.05
CA GLY A 65 41.28 0.50 61.18
C GLY A 65 39.90 0.88 61.71
N GLY A 66 39.60 0.40 62.93
CA GLY A 66 39.05 1.24 64.00
C GLY A 66 37.54 1.44 64.08
N GLY A 67 36.91 0.70 65.00
CA GLY A 67 36.05 1.30 66.02
C GLY A 67 34.56 1.53 65.71
N SER A 68 33.75 0.96 66.62
CA SER A 68 32.57 1.60 67.24
C SER A 68 31.16 1.29 66.68
N TYR A 69 30.44 0.52 67.51
CA TYR A 69 29.07 0.76 68.03
C TYR A 69 27.86 0.90 67.07
N SER A 70 26.85 0.03 67.33
CA SER A 70 25.40 0.33 67.54
C SER A 70 24.62 1.05 66.41
N GLY A 71 23.39 0.71 66.02
CA GLY A 71 22.32 -0.10 66.59
C GLY A 71 20.98 0.28 65.90
N THR A 72 20.05 -0.68 65.87
CA THR A 72 18.59 -0.61 66.08
C THR A 72 17.70 0.56 65.57
N GLY A 73 16.60 0.21 64.86
CA GLY A 73 15.29 0.90 64.82
C GLY A 73 15.16 2.05 63.81
N GLY A 74 14.04 2.40 63.17
CA GLY A 74 12.61 2.07 63.29
C GLY A 74 11.76 3.31 62.92
N PHE A 75 10.76 3.13 62.04
CA PHE A 75 9.46 3.85 61.91
C PHE A 75 9.32 5.38 61.64
N TYR A 76 8.38 5.66 60.71
CA TYR A 76 7.44 6.81 60.53
C TYR A 76 7.86 8.20 59.96
N GLY A 77 7.36 8.48 58.74
CA GLY A 77 6.36 9.52 58.43
C GLY A 77 6.77 11.00 58.37
N SER A 78 6.59 11.66 57.22
CA SER A 78 5.95 13.00 57.13
C SER A 78 5.60 13.41 55.70
N LEU A 79 4.41 14.01 55.57
CA LEU A 79 3.79 14.65 54.41
C LEU A 79 4.35 16.07 54.24
N GLY A 80 4.72 16.46 53.02
CA GLY A 80 5.13 17.82 52.69
C GLY A 80 4.92 18.15 51.21
N THR A 81 3.87 18.91 50.94
CA THR A 81 3.47 19.50 49.66
C THR A 81 4.51 20.48 49.10
N GLY A 82 4.74 20.47 47.78
CA GLY A 82 5.53 21.49 47.09
C GLY A 82 5.44 21.37 45.56
N MET A 83 4.86 22.39 44.92
CA MET A 83 4.54 22.50 43.51
C MET A 83 5.71 22.26 42.55
N GLY A 84 5.44 21.52 41.47
CA GLY A 84 6.30 21.42 40.29
C GLY A 84 6.10 22.60 39.33
N GLY A 85 7.17 23.38 39.13
CA GLY A 85 7.37 24.31 38.01
C GLY A 85 8.46 23.76 37.08
N GLY A 86 8.31 24.01 35.78
CA GLY A 86 9.04 23.31 34.69
C GLY A 86 10.46 23.78 34.34
N TYR A 87 10.82 23.48 33.08
CA TYR A 87 12.16 23.47 32.42
C TYR A 87 12.94 22.18 32.70
N GLY A 88 13.56 21.47 31.75
CA GLY A 88 13.95 21.78 30.38
C GLY A 88 15.41 21.32 30.19
N GLY A 89 15.63 20.22 29.45
CA GLY A 89 16.83 19.95 28.64
C GLY A 89 18.16 19.53 29.32
N SER A 90 18.86 18.61 28.62
CA SER A 90 20.30 18.24 28.70
C SER A 90 20.70 17.31 29.86
N TYR A 91 21.02 16.02 29.64
CA TYR A 91 22.21 15.45 28.97
C TYR A 91 23.51 16.19 29.28
N GLY A 92 24.42 15.51 29.99
CA GLY A 92 25.85 15.79 30.03
C GLY A 92 26.39 16.24 31.39
N GLY A 93 27.00 15.32 32.15
CA GLY A 93 27.78 15.68 33.32
C GLY A 93 28.08 14.51 34.26
N TYR A 94 28.89 13.54 33.82
CA TYR A 94 29.60 12.66 34.76
C TYR A 94 31.07 12.56 34.35
N GLY A 95 31.87 13.35 35.04
CA GLY A 95 33.33 13.31 35.14
C GLY A 95 33.69 14.35 36.19
N GLY A 96 34.39 14.07 37.27
CA GLY A 96 34.89 12.82 37.81
C GLY A 96 35.48 13.09 39.20
N TYR A 97 35.73 12.02 39.95
CA TYR A 97 36.70 11.90 41.04
C TYR A 97 36.99 10.39 41.08
N GLY A 98 38.17 9.88 40.74
CA GLY A 98 39.45 10.27 41.31
C GLY A 98 39.89 9.14 42.24
N GLY A 99 40.17 7.96 41.68
CA GLY A 99 40.70 6.79 42.38
C GLY A 99 41.71 6.09 41.48
N TYR A 100 42.96 6.07 41.91
CA TYR A 100 44.10 5.41 41.27
C TYR A 100 43.77 3.94 40.93
N GLY A 101 43.58 3.62 39.65
CA GLY A 101 43.33 2.24 39.18
C GLY A 101 42.91 2.09 37.70
N GLY A 102 42.94 3.16 36.91
CA GLY A 102 42.25 3.26 35.62
C GLY A 102 42.95 2.68 34.39
N TYR A 103 43.49 1.46 34.45
CA TYR A 103 43.96 0.74 33.25
C TYR A 103 43.13 -0.49 32.86
N TYR A 104 42.10 -0.83 33.64
CA TYR A 104 41.28 -2.04 33.45
C TYR A 104 39.80 -1.68 33.30
N ILE A 105 39.13 -2.34 32.36
CA ILE A 105 37.70 -2.11 32.07
C ILE A 105 36.89 -2.89 33.11
N ASN A 106 36.04 -2.17 33.86
CA ASN A 106 35.13 -2.79 34.81
C ASN A 106 34.10 -3.70 34.09
N PRO A 107 33.93 -4.96 34.51
CA PRO A 107 33.06 -5.93 33.83
C PRO A 107 31.59 -5.50 33.82
N LEU A 108 31.11 -4.87 34.90
CA LEU A 108 29.76 -4.30 34.99
C LEU A 108 29.50 -3.25 33.89
N THR A 109 30.48 -2.38 33.65
CA THR A 109 30.36 -1.31 32.65
C THR A 109 30.40 -1.88 31.23
N GLY A 110 31.21 -2.92 30.99
CA GLY A 110 31.22 -3.67 29.73
C GLY A 110 29.90 -4.42 29.44
N LYS A 111 29.34 -5.11 30.44
CA LYS A 111 28.03 -5.78 30.38
C LYS A 111 26.90 -4.79 30.11
N GLY A 112 26.91 -3.65 30.82
CA GLY A 112 25.95 -2.56 30.61
C GLY A 112 26.02 -1.95 29.20
N PHE A 113 27.24 -1.74 28.67
CA PHE A 113 27.44 -1.25 27.30
C PHE A 113 26.91 -2.23 26.26
N MET A 114 27.14 -3.53 26.43
CA MET A 114 26.63 -4.56 25.52
C MET A 114 25.10 -4.63 25.53
N ILE A 115 24.47 -4.54 26.70
CA ILE A 115 23.00 -4.50 26.83
C ILE A 115 22.42 -3.27 26.13
N ALA A 116 22.98 -2.08 26.40
CA ALA A 116 22.50 -0.84 25.79
C ALA A 116 22.58 -0.89 24.26
N MET A 117 23.69 -1.39 23.72
CA MET A 117 23.87 -1.53 22.27
C MET A 117 22.93 -2.57 21.66
N ALA A 118 22.70 -3.70 22.32
CA ALA A 118 21.73 -4.71 21.89
C ALA A 118 20.30 -4.15 21.81
N VAL A 119 19.89 -3.32 22.79
CA VAL A 119 18.57 -2.66 22.79
C VAL A 119 18.45 -1.62 21.67
N ILE A 120 19.48 -0.80 21.45
CA ILE A 120 19.47 0.19 20.36
C ILE A 120 19.34 -0.50 19.00
N VAL A 121 20.08 -1.60 18.78
CA VAL A 121 20.00 -2.38 17.54
C VAL A 121 18.64 -3.05 17.40
N PHE A 122 18.10 -3.61 18.49
CA PHE A 122 16.75 -4.17 18.49
C PHE A 122 15.70 -3.14 18.04
N ILE A 123 15.68 -1.94 18.63
CA ILE A 123 14.72 -0.88 18.29
C ILE A 123 14.91 -0.43 16.84
N ALA A 124 16.15 -0.19 16.41
CA ALA A 124 16.41 0.28 15.05
C ALA A 124 16.02 -0.75 13.98
N VAL A 125 16.32 -2.04 14.20
CA VAL A 125 15.95 -3.12 13.28
C VAL A 125 14.44 -3.37 13.32
N LEU A 126 13.78 -3.24 14.48
CA LEU A 126 12.32 -3.29 14.61
C LEU A 126 11.65 -2.17 13.80
N VAL A 127 12.16 -0.95 13.86
CA VAL A 127 11.64 0.17 13.05
C VAL A 127 11.83 -0.11 11.55
N ILE A 128 13.00 -0.60 11.13
CA ILE A 128 13.24 -0.99 9.74
C ILE A 128 12.26 -2.09 9.31
N PHE A 129 12.06 -3.11 10.14
CA PHE A 129 11.13 -4.20 9.89
C PHE A 129 9.68 -3.73 9.75
N ILE A 130 9.20 -2.91 10.70
CA ILE A 130 7.86 -2.34 10.66
C ILE A 130 7.69 -1.50 9.39
N LEU A 131 8.66 -0.66 9.03
CA LEU A 131 8.57 0.17 7.82
C LEU A 131 8.58 -0.66 6.52
N VAL A 132 9.33 -1.78 6.48
CA VAL A 132 9.34 -2.70 5.32
C VAL A 132 8.03 -3.52 5.24
N ILE A 133 7.38 -3.81 6.37
CA ILE A 133 6.11 -4.56 6.42
C ILE A 133 4.89 -3.67 6.26
N SER A 134 4.91 -2.45 6.79
CA SER A 134 3.76 -1.53 6.89
C SER A 134 3.20 -1.11 5.53
N ARG A 135 3.84 -1.50 4.41
CA ARG A 135 3.42 -1.22 3.02
C ARG A 135 3.16 0.28 2.72
N GLN A 136 3.58 1.18 3.61
CA GLN A 136 3.40 2.62 3.45
C GLN A 136 4.20 3.14 2.24
N ASN A 137 3.70 4.23 1.63
CA ASN A 137 4.31 4.89 0.47
C ASN A 137 5.81 5.25 0.66
N ALA A 138 6.26 5.34 1.92
CA ALA A 138 7.67 5.57 2.27
C ALA A 138 8.60 4.41 1.85
N ALA A 139 8.16 3.15 1.96
CA ALA A 139 8.95 1.96 1.64
C ALA A 139 9.17 1.78 0.13
N ARG A 140 8.33 2.41 -0.71
CA ARG A 140 8.48 2.44 -2.17
C ARG A 140 9.45 3.53 -2.65
N SER A 141 10.02 4.30 -1.72
CA SER A 141 10.97 5.37 -2.04
C SER A 141 12.43 4.88 -1.99
N PRO A 142 13.29 5.31 -2.92
CA PRO A 142 14.73 5.00 -2.85
C PRO A 142 15.44 5.71 -1.68
N LYS A 143 14.79 6.71 -1.06
CA LYS A 143 15.30 7.44 0.10
C LYS A 143 15.26 6.59 1.37
N PHE A 144 14.23 5.73 1.51
CA PHE A 144 14.13 4.80 2.62
C PHE A 144 15.32 3.82 2.67
N TYR A 145 15.66 3.21 1.53
CA TYR A 145 16.79 2.29 1.46
C TYR A 145 18.14 3.00 1.66
N LEU A 146 18.27 4.28 1.29
CA LEU A 146 19.45 5.08 1.65
C LEU A 146 19.59 5.23 3.17
N ALA A 147 18.49 5.57 3.87
CA ALA A 147 18.51 5.70 5.32
C ALA A 147 18.83 4.35 6.01
N SER A 148 18.24 3.25 5.52
CA SER A 148 18.51 1.90 6.03
C SER A 148 19.98 1.48 5.85
N ILE A 149 20.64 1.86 4.75
CA ILE A 149 22.08 1.61 4.53
C ILE A 149 22.93 2.36 5.57
N ILE A 150 22.65 3.66 5.78
CA ILE A 150 23.43 4.48 6.72
C ILE A 150 23.27 3.95 8.15
N ILE A 151 22.03 3.67 8.57
CA ILE A 151 21.73 3.18 9.91
C ILE A 151 22.38 1.81 10.15
N SER A 152 22.24 0.86 9.20
CA SER A 152 22.84 -0.47 9.34
C SER A 152 24.38 -0.44 9.38
N ALA A 153 25.03 0.44 8.61
CA ALA A 153 26.48 0.60 8.64
C ALA A 153 26.98 1.10 10.01
N ILE A 154 26.33 2.13 10.56
CA ILE A 154 26.69 2.69 11.88
C ILE A 154 26.47 1.65 12.98
N LEU A 155 25.32 0.97 12.98
CA LEU A 155 24.99 -0.02 13.99
C LEU A 155 25.90 -1.26 13.91
N ALA A 156 26.27 -1.72 12.70
CA ALA A 156 27.20 -2.83 12.54
C ALA A 156 28.58 -2.50 13.15
N PHE A 157 29.07 -1.29 12.90
CA PHE A 157 30.35 -0.84 13.45
C PHE A 157 30.30 -0.71 14.98
N LEU A 158 29.25 -0.09 15.53
CA LEU A 158 29.09 0.06 16.97
C LEU A 158 28.87 -1.29 17.67
N MET A 159 28.14 -2.22 17.07
CA MET A 159 27.95 -3.57 17.62
C MET A 159 29.24 -4.39 17.62
N LEU A 160 30.08 -4.23 16.59
CA LEU A 160 31.39 -4.87 16.55
C LEU A 160 32.28 -4.33 17.67
N ILE A 161 32.31 -3.00 17.88
CA ILE A 161 33.05 -2.40 18.99
C ILE A 161 32.51 -2.90 20.34
N ALA A 162 31.18 -2.92 20.53
CA ALA A 162 30.56 -3.39 21.76
C ALA A 162 30.90 -4.84 22.07
N THR A 163 30.88 -5.71 21.05
CA THR A 163 31.25 -7.13 21.21
C THR A 163 32.73 -7.30 21.60
N ILE A 164 33.63 -6.49 21.01
CA ILE A 164 35.07 -6.51 21.38
C ILE A 164 35.26 -6.01 22.81
N VAL A 165 34.64 -4.88 23.17
CA VAL A 165 34.72 -4.32 24.53
C VAL A 165 34.16 -5.31 25.56
N TYR A 166 33.06 -5.99 25.23
CA TYR A 166 32.47 -7.03 26.06
C TYR A 166 33.40 -8.24 26.23
N LEU A 167 34.01 -8.73 25.15
CA LEU A 167 35.00 -9.82 25.20
C LEU A 167 36.18 -9.46 26.11
N VAL A 168 36.70 -8.24 25.98
CA VAL A 168 37.78 -7.73 26.82
C VAL A 168 37.33 -7.51 28.27
N ALA A 169 36.08 -7.10 28.50
CA ALA A 169 35.52 -6.90 29.84
C ALA A 169 35.32 -8.21 30.61
N VAL A 170 34.90 -9.27 29.93
CA VAL A 170 34.60 -10.59 30.51
C VAL A 170 35.84 -11.47 30.63
N ASN A 171 36.87 -11.25 29.82
CA ASN A 171 38.11 -12.01 29.88
C ASN A 171 39.29 -11.16 30.39
N PRO A 172 39.67 -11.26 31.68
CA PRO A 172 40.77 -10.48 32.25
C PRO A 172 42.13 -10.82 31.61
N MET A 173 42.30 -12.03 31.08
CA MET A 173 43.51 -12.41 30.33
C MET A 173 43.66 -11.63 29.02
N ALA A 174 42.54 -11.20 28.42
CA ALA A 174 42.56 -10.32 27.25
C ALA A 174 42.98 -8.88 27.63
N GLN A 175 42.59 -8.37 28.81
CA GLN A 175 43.00 -7.04 29.30
C GLN A 175 44.49 -6.98 29.67
N GLY A 176 45.03 -8.06 30.23
CA GLY A 176 46.40 -8.12 30.70
C GLY A 176 47.44 -8.44 29.63
N SER A 177 47.04 -8.84 28.42
CA SER A 177 47.97 -9.27 27.37
C SER A 177 48.96 -8.15 27.00
N GLY A 178 50.23 -8.29 27.46
CA GLY A 178 51.28 -7.29 27.28
C GLY A 178 51.63 -6.43 28.51
N SER A 179 50.95 -6.58 29.65
CA SER A 179 51.27 -5.86 30.90
C SER A 179 52.06 -6.72 31.90
N MET A 180 52.82 -6.09 32.81
CA MET A 180 53.57 -6.80 33.86
C MET A 180 52.66 -7.59 34.82
N MET A 181 51.36 -7.26 34.89
CA MET A 181 50.36 -7.94 35.71
C MET A 181 49.79 -9.21 35.08
N TYR A 182 50.08 -9.50 33.80
CA TYR A 182 49.61 -10.71 33.11
C TYR A 182 50.00 -11.99 33.85
N ASN A 183 51.27 -12.10 34.28
CA ASN A 183 51.78 -13.29 34.98
C ASN A 183 51.13 -13.46 36.37
N MET A 184 50.82 -12.35 37.05
CA MET A 184 50.15 -12.38 38.36
C MET A 184 48.67 -12.78 38.23
N MET A 185 47.97 -12.26 37.21
CA MET A 185 46.58 -12.58 36.92
C MET A 185 46.42 -14.03 36.41
N TRP A 186 47.37 -14.51 35.59
CA TRP A 186 47.43 -15.90 35.16
C TRP A 186 47.65 -16.86 36.31
N GLN A 187 48.55 -16.56 37.26
CA GLN A 187 48.76 -17.40 38.43
C GLN A 187 47.52 -17.51 39.32
N LEU A 188 46.76 -16.42 39.46
CA LEU A 188 45.48 -16.39 40.19
C LEU A 188 44.39 -17.22 39.48
N CYS A 189 44.28 -17.11 38.15
CA CYS A 189 43.25 -17.82 37.38
C CYS A 189 43.61 -19.28 37.04
N ALA A 190 44.90 -19.65 37.00
CA ALA A 190 45.38 -21.00 36.68
C ALA A 190 44.92 -22.06 37.69
N GLN A 191 44.62 -21.65 38.94
CA GLN A 191 44.06 -22.54 39.96
C GLN A 191 42.62 -22.97 39.64
N TYR A 192 41.85 -22.13 38.93
CA TYR A 192 40.46 -22.39 38.59
C TYR A 192 40.27 -23.10 37.24
N GLN A 193 41.27 -23.05 36.35
CA GLN A 193 41.16 -23.57 34.98
C GLN A 193 41.55 -25.06 34.85
N ASN A 194 42.26 -25.63 35.83
CA ASN A 194 42.83 -26.99 35.79
C ASN A 194 42.14 -28.04 36.70
N GLN A 195 41.02 -27.73 37.36
CA GLN A 195 40.33 -28.68 38.26
C GLN A 195 38.92 -29.04 37.76
N PRO A 196 38.68 -30.27 37.27
CA PRO A 196 37.33 -30.80 37.08
C PRO A 196 36.80 -31.35 38.43
N GLN A 197 35.90 -30.58 39.04
CA GLN A 197 34.94 -30.96 40.10
C GLN A 197 35.44 -31.37 41.51
N MET A 198 34.82 -30.70 42.50
CA MET A 198 34.42 -31.19 43.83
C MET A 198 35.42 -32.01 44.65
N SER A 199 36.33 -31.36 45.37
CA SER A 199 36.82 -31.89 46.66
C SER A 199 37.64 -30.85 47.42
N THR A 200 36.95 -29.96 48.15
CA THR A 200 37.23 -29.57 49.56
C THR A 200 36.43 -28.29 49.86
N GLY A 201 35.53 -28.37 50.84
CA GLY A 201 34.69 -27.28 51.33
C GLY A 201 35.47 -26.22 52.11
N LEU A 202 36.33 -25.47 51.41
CA LEU A 202 36.94 -24.25 51.90
C LEU A 202 36.68 -23.16 50.88
N PHE A 203 35.66 -22.33 51.17
CA PHE A 203 35.31 -21.05 50.56
C PHE A 203 36.04 -20.73 49.24
N ILE A 204 35.65 -21.41 48.16
CA ILE A 204 35.99 -20.94 46.82
C ILE A 204 35.21 -19.64 46.64
N ASN A 205 35.96 -18.56 46.47
CA ASN A 205 35.39 -17.25 46.21
C ASN A 205 34.67 -17.31 44.86
N GLN A 206 33.35 -17.51 44.88
CA GLN A 206 32.50 -17.76 43.71
C GLN A 206 32.65 -16.65 42.67
N TYR A 207 32.91 -15.42 43.13
CA TYR A 207 33.26 -14.27 42.31
C TYR A 207 34.54 -14.49 41.47
N MET A 208 35.60 -15.02 42.08
CA MET A 208 36.89 -15.21 41.39
C MET A 208 36.81 -16.29 40.32
N TYR A 209 35.97 -17.31 40.53
CA TYR A 209 35.69 -18.34 39.53
C TYR A 209 34.97 -17.75 38.31
N HIS A 210 33.91 -16.95 38.52
CA HIS A 210 33.20 -16.23 37.45
C HIS A 210 34.05 -15.16 36.76
N TYR A 211 35.06 -14.61 37.43
CA TYR A 211 35.99 -13.64 36.85
C TYR A 211 37.06 -14.29 35.96
N CYS A 212 37.53 -15.49 36.31
CA CYS A 212 38.63 -16.17 35.62
C CYS A 212 38.18 -17.14 34.51
N VAL A 213 36.96 -17.67 34.58
CA VAL A 213 36.42 -18.64 33.62
C VAL A 213 35.24 -17.99 32.88
N VAL A 214 35.35 -17.88 31.55
CA VAL A 214 34.24 -17.37 30.72
C VAL A 214 33.09 -18.35 30.78
N ASP A 215 31.95 -17.90 31.30
CA ASP A 215 30.76 -18.71 31.42
C ASP A 215 30.22 -19.11 30.03
N PRO A 216 29.56 -20.28 29.91
CA PRO A 216 28.97 -20.70 28.63
C PRO A 216 27.94 -19.68 28.12
N GLN A 217 27.22 -18.98 29.01
CA GLN A 217 26.29 -17.92 28.66
C GLN A 217 26.99 -16.69 28.06
N GLU A 218 28.16 -16.29 28.60
CA GLU A 218 28.94 -15.15 28.10
C GLU A 218 29.61 -15.49 26.76
N ALA A 219 30.11 -16.71 26.61
CA ALA A 219 30.63 -17.21 25.34
C ALA A 219 29.55 -17.20 24.24
N VAL A 220 28.33 -17.64 24.57
CA VAL A 220 27.18 -17.56 23.64
C VAL A 220 26.86 -16.11 23.29
N ALA A 221 26.87 -15.19 24.25
CA ALA A 221 26.64 -13.77 23.98
C ALA A 221 27.70 -13.16 23.02
N ILE A 222 28.96 -13.54 23.15
CA ILE A 222 30.04 -13.10 22.24
C ILE A 222 29.79 -13.58 20.81
N VAL A 223 29.48 -14.88 20.65
CA VAL A 223 29.21 -15.47 19.32
C VAL A 223 27.98 -14.80 18.69
N LEU A 224 26.91 -14.62 19.47
CA LEU A 224 25.71 -13.93 19.02
C LEU A 224 25.99 -12.46 18.65
N GLY A 225 26.84 -11.75 19.40
CA GLY A 225 27.25 -10.38 19.08
C GLY A 225 27.93 -10.26 17.71
N PHE A 226 28.88 -11.15 17.41
CA PHE A 226 29.51 -11.21 16.08
C PHE A 226 28.53 -11.59 14.97
N LEU A 227 27.62 -12.54 15.23
CA LEU A 227 26.58 -12.91 14.27
C LEU A 227 25.60 -11.76 13.99
N VAL A 228 25.27 -10.93 14.99
CA VAL A 228 24.46 -9.72 14.80
C VAL A 228 25.19 -8.71 13.92
N ALA A 229 26.49 -8.48 14.15
CA ALA A 229 27.30 -7.59 13.31
C ALA A 229 27.34 -8.07 11.85
N ILE A 230 27.56 -9.37 11.63
CA ILE A 230 27.52 -9.99 10.29
C ILE A 230 26.12 -9.85 9.67
N GLY A 231 25.06 -10.11 10.44
CA GLY A 231 23.68 -9.96 10.00
C GLY A 231 23.36 -8.54 9.51
N LEU A 232 23.82 -7.52 10.24
CA LEU A 232 23.67 -6.11 9.85
C LEU A 232 24.43 -5.77 8.56
N ILE A 233 25.62 -6.35 8.35
CA ILE A 233 26.37 -6.18 7.09
C ILE A 233 25.62 -6.82 5.92
N ILE A 234 25.07 -8.02 6.09
CA ILE A 234 24.29 -8.68 5.04
C ILE A 234 23.02 -7.87 4.72
N LEU A 235 22.33 -7.35 5.75
CA LEU A 235 21.18 -6.46 5.59
C LEU A 235 21.54 -5.21 4.78
N MET A 236 22.69 -4.58 5.06
CA MET A 236 23.21 -3.44 4.31
C MET A 236 23.42 -3.79 2.82
N VAL A 237 24.02 -4.94 2.51
CA VAL A 237 24.25 -5.38 1.11
C VAL A 237 22.94 -5.57 0.35
N PHE A 238 21.93 -6.19 0.97
CA PHE A 238 20.61 -6.33 0.34
C PHE A 238 19.88 -4.99 0.19
N ALA A 239 20.06 -4.04 1.11
CA ALA A 239 19.53 -2.69 0.96
C ALA A 239 20.19 -1.94 -0.21
N ILE A 240 21.52 -2.08 -0.40
CA ILE A 240 22.24 -1.55 -1.58
C ILE A 240 21.72 -2.19 -2.86
N LYS A 241 21.57 -3.52 -2.89
CA LYS A 241 21.08 -4.27 -4.06
C LYS A 241 19.66 -3.83 -4.44
N THR A 242 18.77 -3.70 -3.46
CA THR A 242 17.39 -3.25 -3.68
C THR A 242 17.36 -1.82 -4.21
N ARG A 243 18.18 -0.93 -3.65
CA ARG A 243 18.31 0.46 -4.12
C ARG A 243 18.85 0.54 -5.55
N SER A 244 19.89 -0.21 -5.87
CA SER A 244 20.50 -0.27 -7.21
C SER A 244 19.49 -0.75 -8.26
N GLN A 245 18.72 -1.79 -7.94
CA GLN A 245 17.66 -2.29 -8.82
C GLN A 245 16.56 -1.23 -9.08
N MET A 246 16.16 -0.45 -8.06
CA MET A 246 15.19 0.63 -8.26
C MET A 246 15.71 1.77 -9.14
N TYR A 247 17.00 2.11 -9.06
CA TYR A 247 17.60 3.13 -9.93
C TYR A 247 17.74 2.64 -11.38
N ARG A 248 18.07 1.36 -11.58
CA ARG A 248 18.33 0.80 -12.91
C ARG A 248 17.07 0.55 -13.75
N TYR A 249 15.99 0.09 -13.12
CA TYR A 249 14.76 -0.33 -13.83
C TYR A 249 13.62 0.70 -13.77
N GLY A 250 13.74 1.75 -12.95
CA GLY A 250 12.73 2.80 -12.80
C GLY A 250 11.49 2.37 -12.00
N ARG A 251 10.78 3.32 -11.39
CA ARG A 251 9.64 3.06 -10.48
C ARG A 251 8.47 2.31 -11.12
N HIS A 252 8.31 2.38 -12.43
CA HIS A 252 7.18 1.80 -13.16
C HIS A 252 7.34 0.30 -13.46
N ARG A 253 8.55 -0.28 -13.26
CA ARG A 253 8.85 -1.70 -13.56
C ARG A 253 8.97 -2.59 -12.31
N VAL A 254 8.69 -2.03 -11.13
CA VAL A 254 8.81 -2.72 -9.84
C VAL A 254 7.42 -3.02 -9.27
N LEU A 255 7.07 -4.30 -9.18
CA LEU A 255 5.82 -4.78 -8.62
C LEU A 255 6.00 -5.03 -7.12
N TRP A 256 5.45 -4.12 -6.32
CA TRP A 256 5.47 -4.20 -4.85
C TRP A 256 4.35 -5.04 -4.26
N GLU A 257 3.27 -5.17 -5.03
CA GLU A 257 2.12 -5.99 -4.69
C GLU A 257 2.06 -7.15 -5.69
N GLU A 258 1.59 -8.30 -5.22
CA GLU A 258 1.05 -9.28 -6.16
C GLU A 258 -0.02 -8.55 -6.96
N PRO A 259 0.05 -8.51 -8.30
CA PRO A 259 -1.12 -8.15 -9.08
C PRO A 259 -2.19 -9.12 -8.59
N ARG A 260 -3.25 -8.61 -7.94
CA ARG A 260 -4.33 -9.45 -7.46
C ARG A 260 -4.76 -10.27 -8.68
N PRO A 261 -4.55 -11.58 -8.70
CA PRO A 261 -5.29 -12.37 -9.65
C PRO A 261 -6.75 -12.04 -9.34
N PHE A 262 -7.51 -11.73 -10.38
CA PHE A 262 -8.95 -11.90 -10.30
C PHE A 262 -9.18 -13.25 -9.62
N ASN A 263 -9.94 -13.23 -8.53
CA ASN A 263 -10.06 -14.36 -7.63
C ASN A 263 -10.93 -15.43 -8.28
N ASP A 264 -10.39 -16.12 -9.28
CA ASP A 264 -10.86 -17.46 -9.62
C ASP A 264 -10.25 -18.37 -8.56
N GLY A 265 -11.09 -18.76 -7.60
CA GLY A 265 -10.73 -19.75 -6.62
C GLY A 265 -10.37 -21.06 -7.31
N LEU A 266 -9.07 -21.32 -7.52
CA LEU A 266 -8.48 -22.65 -7.55
C LEU A 266 -6.94 -22.55 -7.67
N SER A 267 -6.23 -22.42 -6.55
CA SER A 267 -4.77 -22.68 -6.52
C SER A 267 -4.38 -23.86 -5.63
N HIS A 268 -5.29 -24.81 -5.45
CA HIS A 268 -5.00 -26.14 -4.90
C HIS A 268 -5.67 -27.29 -5.68
N GLY A 269 -6.12 -27.05 -6.91
CA GLY A 269 -6.94 -28.02 -7.66
C GLY A 269 -6.21 -28.86 -8.71
N VAL A 270 -4.95 -28.58 -9.08
CA VAL A 270 -4.32 -29.31 -10.21
C VAL A 270 -3.97 -30.74 -9.84
N GLU A 271 -3.63 -31.02 -8.58
CA GLU A 271 -3.31 -32.37 -8.11
C GLU A 271 -4.57 -33.17 -7.77
N LYS A 272 -5.65 -32.51 -7.31
CA LYS A 272 -6.93 -33.13 -6.92
C LYS A 272 -7.90 -33.31 -8.09
N TRP A 273 -7.87 -32.43 -9.09
CA TRP A 273 -8.65 -32.58 -10.31
C TRP A 273 -8.12 -33.73 -11.17
N VAL A 274 -6.79 -33.91 -11.23
CA VAL A 274 -6.16 -35.04 -11.94
C VAL A 274 -6.56 -36.40 -11.35
N THR A 275 -6.92 -36.46 -10.06
CA THR A 275 -7.51 -37.67 -9.44
C THR A 275 -9.01 -37.83 -9.69
N ASP A 276 -9.79 -36.74 -9.74
CA ASP A 276 -11.26 -36.82 -9.87
C ASP A 276 -11.76 -37.06 -11.30
N VAL A 277 -10.94 -36.87 -12.35
CA VAL A 277 -11.33 -37.18 -13.75
C VAL A 277 -10.94 -38.59 -14.21
N SER A 278 -10.52 -39.47 -13.30
CA SER A 278 -10.12 -40.86 -13.61
C SER A 278 -11.11 -41.93 -13.15
N ALA A 279 -12.33 -41.57 -12.76
CA ALA A 279 -13.39 -42.56 -12.50
C ALA A 279 -14.09 -42.98 -13.80
N GLU A 280 -14.29 -44.30 -13.95
CA GLU A 280 -14.90 -44.97 -15.10
C GLU A 280 -16.31 -44.45 -15.46
N PRO A 281 -16.76 -44.61 -16.72
CA PRO A 281 -18.05 -44.08 -17.16
C PRO A 281 -19.19 -45.01 -16.72
N GLU A 282 -20.01 -44.59 -15.75
CA GLU A 282 -21.27 -45.28 -15.46
C GLU A 282 -22.32 -44.95 -16.52
N ALA A 283 -22.91 -46.02 -17.05
CA ALA A 283 -23.87 -46.05 -18.14
C ALA A 283 -25.23 -45.45 -17.76
N TYR A 284 -25.86 -44.80 -18.73
CA TYR A 284 -27.27 -44.47 -18.71
C TYR A 284 -28.14 -45.75 -18.75
N LEU A 285 -29.19 -45.82 -17.90
CA LEU A 285 -30.56 -46.22 -18.28
C LEU A 285 -31.53 -46.14 -17.08
N ASN A 286 -32.68 -45.46 -17.31
CA ASN A 286 -34.07 -45.67 -16.85
C ASN A 286 -34.31 -46.65 -15.66
N ASP A 287 -35.23 -46.43 -14.70
CA ASP A 287 -36.49 -45.70 -14.73
C ASP A 287 -37.12 -45.59 -13.32
N HIS A 288 -38.13 -44.72 -13.24
CA HIS A 288 -39.31 -44.71 -12.35
C HIS A 288 -39.24 -44.28 -10.88
N ASN A 289 -39.97 -43.18 -10.68
CA ASN A 289 -40.49 -42.58 -9.47
C ASN A 289 -41.63 -43.43 -8.90
N ASP A 290 -41.65 -43.66 -7.58
CA ASP A 290 -42.87 -43.90 -6.83
C ASP A 290 -42.69 -43.48 -5.36
N HIS A 291 -43.36 -42.38 -5.03
CA HIS A 291 -44.25 -42.24 -3.88
C HIS A 291 -43.74 -42.38 -2.42
N ILE A 292 -44.05 -41.31 -1.66
CA ILE A 292 -44.87 -41.32 -0.42
C ILE A 292 -44.15 -41.36 0.95
N VAL A 293 -44.30 -40.22 1.67
CA VAL A 293 -44.62 -40.09 3.13
C VAL A 293 -43.48 -40.39 4.11
N SER A 294 -43.31 -39.74 5.28
CA SER A 294 -43.83 -38.54 5.93
C SER A 294 -42.93 -38.34 7.17
N SER A 295 -42.74 -37.06 7.50
CA SER A 295 -42.48 -36.42 8.79
C SER A 295 -42.52 -37.19 10.13
N ARG A 296 -41.77 -36.58 11.06
CA ARG A 296 -41.88 -36.51 12.56
C ARG A 296 -40.86 -37.37 13.33
N ASN A 297 -40.38 -37.03 14.52
CA ASN A 297 -40.16 -35.79 15.30
C ASN A 297 -39.70 -36.29 16.70
N TYR A 298 -38.82 -35.55 17.40
CA TYR A 298 -38.54 -35.62 18.87
C TYR A 298 -37.87 -36.92 19.39
N THR A 299 -36.95 -36.95 20.36
CA THR A 299 -36.64 -36.06 21.50
C THR A 299 -35.20 -36.27 22.00
N GLU A 300 -34.70 -35.25 22.69
CA GLU A 300 -33.50 -35.10 23.53
C GLU A 300 -33.17 -36.30 24.45
N HIS A 301 -31.88 -36.46 24.82
CA HIS A 301 -31.41 -36.48 26.22
C HIS A 301 -29.87 -36.31 26.30
N ALA A 302 -29.44 -35.52 27.28
CA ALA A 302 -28.09 -35.01 27.50
C ALA A 302 -27.28 -35.82 28.54
N ARG A 303 -25.94 -35.79 28.46
CA ARG A 303 -24.98 -35.24 29.46
C ARG A 303 -23.58 -35.92 29.45
N ASP A 304 -22.57 -35.05 29.46
CA ASP A 304 -21.25 -35.05 30.14
C ASP A 304 -20.47 -36.36 30.40
N VAL A 305 -19.17 -36.34 30.08
CA VAL A 305 -18.02 -36.45 31.03
C VAL A 305 -16.66 -36.32 30.29
N SER A 306 -15.70 -35.75 31.01
CA SER A 306 -14.31 -35.36 30.74
C SER A 306 -13.26 -36.46 30.45
N LYS A 307 -12.19 -36.08 29.73
CA LYS A 307 -10.79 -36.62 29.58
C LYS A 307 -10.22 -37.41 30.79
N PRO A 308 -9.01 -38.07 30.72
CA PRO A 308 -8.19 -38.63 29.60
C PRO A 308 -7.61 -40.07 29.89
N LEU A 309 -6.72 -40.58 29.00
CA LEU A 309 -5.62 -41.59 29.16
C LEU A 309 -5.65 -42.88 28.27
N TYR A 310 -4.52 -43.05 27.55
CA TYR A 310 -3.76 -44.27 27.18
C TYR A 310 -4.20 -45.28 26.08
N LEU A 311 -3.20 -45.54 25.20
CA LEU A 311 -2.93 -46.60 24.19
C LEU A 311 -3.11 -48.05 24.72
N PRO A 312 -3.18 -49.16 23.92
CA PRO A 312 -2.35 -49.48 22.72
C PRO A 312 -2.95 -50.41 21.60
N GLY A 313 -2.17 -50.66 20.52
CA GLY A 313 -2.22 -51.81 19.56
C GLY A 313 -3.45 -51.86 18.62
N ASP A 314 -3.38 -52.11 17.31
CA ASP A 314 -2.52 -52.94 16.47
C ASP A 314 -2.37 -52.28 15.08
N SER A 315 -1.16 -52.12 14.54
CA SER A 315 -0.50 -53.07 13.61
C SER A 315 -1.23 -53.23 12.27
N ASP A 316 -0.82 -52.46 11.26
CA ASP A 316 -0.45 -53.05 9.98
C ASP A 316 0.62 -52.20 9.27
N THR A 317 1.66 -52.92 8.87
CA THR A 317 2.92 -52.45 8.34
C THR A 317 2.86 -52.30 6.83
N THR A 318 3.32 -51.16 6.29
CA THR A 318 4.11 -51.10 5.05
C THR A 318 4.83 -49.74 4.93
N SER A 319 6.04 -49.75 5.47
CA SER A 319 7.27 -49.07 5.05
C SER A 319 7.20 -47.81 4.17
N THR A 320 7.38 -46.70 4.87
CA THR A 320 8.19 -45.50 4.60
C THR A 320 9.15 -45.57 3.40
N THR A 321 9.06 -44.60 2.49
CA THR A 321 10.25 -43.97 1.89
C THR A 321 10.19 -42.46 2.03
N ILE A 322 11.31 -41.96 2.52
CA ILE A 322 11.62 -40.61 2.94
C ILE A 322 11.92 -39.77 1.70
N VAL A 323 11.19 -38.68 1.49
CA VAL A 323 11.53 -37.67 0.48
C VAL A 323 12.68 -36.82 1.02
N LEU A 324 13.91 -37.29 0.76
CA LEU A 324 15.12 -36.48 0.89
C LEU A 324 15.16 -35.47 -0.27
N LYS A 325 14.98 -34.20 0.10
CA LYS A 325 15.21 -33.04 -0.75
C LYS A 325 16.71 -32.88 -0.99
N GLY A 326 17.23 -33.64 -1.95
CA GLY A 326 18.60 -33.58 -2.44
C GLY A 326 18.80 -32.42 -3.41
N ARG A 327 19.78 -31.58 -3.10
CA ARG A 327 20.24 -30.41 -3.84
C ARG A 327 20.89 -30.84 -5.16
N ALA A 328 20.16 -30.76 -6.27
CA ALA A 328 20.73 -30.95 -7.60
C ALA A 328 21.71 -29.81 -7.92
N ARG A 329 23.00 -30.16 -8.08
CA ARG A 329 24.03 -29.31 -8.66
C ARG A 329 23.78 -29.21 -10.16
N ASP A 330 23.82 -27.98 -10.67
CA ASP A 330 23.85 -27.67 -12.09
C ASP A 330 25.11 -28.29 -12.72
N TYR A 331 24.92 -29.29 -13.60
CA TYR A 331 25.91 -29.66 -14.59
C TYR A 331 25.55 -28.98 -15.90
N ASP A 332 26.27 -27.90 -16.18
CA ASP A 332 26.33 -27.22 -17.46
C ASP A 332 26.92 -28.19 -18.51
N THR A 333 26.07 -28.70 -19.40
CA THR A 333 26.54 -29.33 -20.64
C THR A 333 26.00 -28.47 -21.77
N GLY A 334 26.87 -27.62 -22.30
CA GLY A 334 26.60 -26.84 -23.50
C GLY A 334 26.21 -27.77 -24.65
N ASP A 335 24.99 -27.63 -25.12
CA ASP A 335 24.54 -28.22 -26.37
C ASP A 335 23.73 -27.18 -27.14
N SER A 336 24.08 -27.05 -28.41
CA SER A 336 23.74 -25.96 -29.33
C SER A 336 22.25 -25.62 -29.32
N ALA A 337 21.94 -24.36 -29.00
CA ALA A 337 20.62 -23.78 -29.09
C ALA A 337 20.23 -23.56 -30.56
N ASP A 338 19.56 -24.53 -31.16
CA ASP A 338 18.65 -24.25 -32.27
C ASP A 338 17.40 -23.60 -31.66
N GLU A 339 17.38 -22.27 -31.65
CA GLU A 339 16.18 -21.46 -31.47
C GLU A 339 15.25 -21.74 -32.66
N LEU A 340 14.37 -22.72 -32.51
CA LEU A 340 13.18 -22.80 -33.35
C LEU A 340 12.34 -21.55 -33.09
N ASP A 341 12.20 -20.76 -34.15
CA ASP A 341 11.45 -19.52 -34.27
C ASP A 341 10.06 -19.67 -33.61
N ASP A 342 9.80 -18.89 -32.55
CA ASP A 342 8.61 -18.98 -31.69
C ASP A 342 7.35 -18.36 -32.37
N SER A 343 7.22 -18.41 -33.69
CA SER A 343 6.43 -17.43 -34.43
C SER A 343 5.49 -17.94 -35.54
N ASP A 344 4.80 -19.08 -35.39
CA ASP A 344 3.78 -19.45 -36.41
C ASP A 344 2.40 -19.89 -35.89
N TYR A 345 2.23 -20.22 -34.61
CA TYR A 345 0.90 -20.65 -34.13
C TYR A 345 -0.12 -19.51 -33.96
N GLY A 346 0.32 -18.25 -34.00
CA GLY A 346 -0.56 -17.08 -33.85
C GLY A 346 -1.51 -16.88 -35.03
N SER A 347 -1.10 -17.28 -36.24
CA SER A 347 -1.91 -17.27 -37.46
C SER A 347 -2.86 -18.48 -37.52
N GLU A 348 -2.40 -19.64 -37.03
CA GLU A 348 -3.14 -20.91 -37.06
C GLU A 348 -4.27 -20.99 -36.02
N PHE A 349 -4.13 -20.31 -34.86
CA PHE A 349 -5.12 -20.31 -33.78
C PHE A 349 -5.63 -18.90 -33.42
N PRO A 350 -6.58 -18.33 -34.21
CA PRO A 350 -7.21 -17.06 -33.94
C PRO A 350 -8.02 -17.04 -32.62
N PRO A 351 -8.37 -15.84 -32.10
CA PRO A 351 -9.28 -15.71 -30.96
C PRO A 351 -10.63 -16.38 -31.21
N ILE A 352 -11.09 -17.19 -30.26
CA ILE A 352 -12.39 -17.89 -30.32
C ILE A 352 -13.53 -16.86 -30.28
N MET A 353 -14.46 -16.96 -31.22
CA MET A 353 -15.64 -16.08 -31.27
C MET A 353 -16.94 -16.84 -31.00
N ASN A 354 -16.97 -18.15 -31.27
CA ASN A 354 -18.16 -18.96 -31.19
C ASN A 354 -18.01 -20.17 -30.24
N VAL A 355 -19.12 -20.64 -29.67
CA VAL A 355 -19.16 -21.84 -28.81
C VAL A 355 -18.72 -23.10 -29.55
N SER A 356 -19.02 -23.22 -30.85
CA SER A 356 -18.60 -24.34 -31.69
C SER A 356 -17.07 -24.42 -31.82
N GLU A 357 -16.43 -23.29 -32.12
CA GLU A 357 -14.96 -23.16 -32.22
C GLU A 357 -14.27 -23.47 -30.89
N ARG A 358 -14.89 -23.07 -29.76
CA ARG A 358 -14.41 -23.44 -28.42
C ARG A 358 -14.39 -24.96 -28.23
N GLY A 359 -15.42 -25.66 -28.71
CA GLY A 359 -15.49 -27.13 -28.67
C GLY A 359 -14.42 -27.81 -29.54
N GLU A 360 -14.10 -27.22 -30.69
CA GLU A 360 -13.03 -27.71 -31.57
C GLU A 360 -11.64 -27.53 -30.95
N TYR A 361 -11.37 -26.36 -30.38
CA TYR A 361 -10.09 -26.07 -29.73
C TYR A 361 -9.87 -26.97 -28.51
N LYS A 362 -10.94 -27.29 -27.76
CA LYS A 362 -10.89 -28.24 -26.65
C LYS A 362 -10.57 -29.67 -27.12
N ARG A 363 -11.22 -30.16 -28.18
CA ARG A 363 -10.92 -31.48 -28.76
C ARG A 363 -9.48 -31.56 -29.28
N GLN A 364 -8.99 -30.48 -29.90
CA GLN A 364 -7.60 -30.40 -30.36
C GLN A 364 -6.61 -30.43 -29.19
N PHE A 365 -6.90 -29.70 -28.11
CA PHE A 365 -6.10 -29.72 -26.89
C PHE A 365 -6.02 -31.12 -26.27
N GLU A 366 -7.13 -31.85 -26.19
CA GLU A 366 -7.17 -33.21 -25.63
C GLU A 366 -6.30 -34.19 -26.44
N ARG A 367 -6.37 -34.14 -27.77
CA ARG A 367 -5.53 -34.96 -28.66
C ARG A 367 -4.05 -34.65 -28.49
N ASP A 368 -3.68 -33.37 -28.58
CA ASP A 368 -2.28 -32.94 -28.51
C ASP A 368 -1.69 -33.18 -27.10
N MET A 369 -2.52 -33.12 -26.06
CA MET A 369 -2.12 -33.43 -24.67
C MET A 369 -1.81 -34.92 -24.49
N MET A 370 -2.56 -35.81 -25.16
CA MET A 370 -2.29 -37.25 -25.11
C MET A 370 -0.95 -37.58 -25.81
N GLU A 371 -0.67 -36.96 -26.96
CA GLU A 371 0.61 -37.08 -27.67
C GLU A 371 1.78 -36.55 -26.81
N TYR A 372 1.61 -35.39 -26.19
CA TYR A 372 2.61 -34.79 -25.30
C TYR A 372 2.94 -35.69 -24.10
N LYS A 373 1.91 -36.23 -23.42
CA LYS A 373 2.10 -37.12 -22.26
C LYS A 373 2.89 -38.38 -22.64
N ARG A 374 2.58 -38.99 -23.79
CA ARG A 374 3.30 -40.17 -24.28
C ARG A 374 4.77 -39.86 -24.57
N LEU A 375 5.05 -38.81 -25.34
CA LEU A 375 6.42 -38.43 -25.67
C LEU A 375 7.24 -38.02 -24.44
N GLN A 376 6.61 -37.34 -23.48
CA GLN A 376 7.26 -36.97 -22.23
C GLN A 376 7.61 -38.19 -21.38
N ALA A 377 6.76 -39.22 -21.35
CA ALA A 377 7.05 -40.48 -20.66
C ALA A 377 8.26 -41.19 -21.29
N GLU A 378 8.27 -41.34 -22.62
CA GLU A 378 9.39 -41.97 -23.34
C GLU A 378 10.74 -41.24 -23.10
N LEU A 379 10.73 -39.89 -23.05
CA LEU A 379 11.93 -39.10 -22.75
C LEU A 379 12.35 -39.21 -21.28
N ASN A 380 11.39 -39.28 -20.37
CA ASN A 380 11.65 -39.40 -18.93
C ASN A 380 12.22 -40.76 -18.57
N ASP A 381 11.76 -41.85 -19.20
CA ASP A 381 12.27 -43.21 -18.96
C ASP A 381 13.78 -43.30 -19.27
N ILE A 382 14.21 -42.71 -20.39
CA ILE A 382 15.63 -42.65 -20.78
C ILE A 382 16.44 -41.80 -19.80
N ASN A 383 15.89 -40.65 -19.37
CA ASN A 383 16.57 -39.77 -18.41
C ASN A 383 16.66 -40.40 -17.00
N MET A 384 15.62 -41.13 -16.58
CA MET A 384 15.58 -41.83 -15.30
C MET A 384 16.55 -43.01 -15.29
N GLY A 385 16.58 -43.81 -16.36
CA GLY A 385 17.57 -44.87 -16.52
C GLY A 385 19.01 -44.35 -16.52
N LEU A 386 19.26 -43.19 -17.14
CA LEU A 386 20.59 -42.56 -17.11
C LEU A 386 20.98 -42.13 -15.68
N ALA A 387 20.05 -41.53 -14.93
CA ALA A 387 20.29 -41.11 -13.55
C ALA A 387 20.46 -42.29 -12.57
N GLU A 388 19.76 -43.40 -12.82
CA GLU A 388 19.88 -44.61 -12.03
C GLU A 388 21.27 -45.24 -12.20
N VAL A 389 21.73 -45.38 -13.45
CA VAL A 389 23.06 -45.92 -13.75
C VAL A 389 24.18 -44.99 -13.28
N ASP A 390 24.00 -43.66 -13.36
CA ASP A 390 24.94 -42.66 -12.81
C ASP A 390 25.11 -42.84 -11.29
N ARG A 391 23.99 -43.08 -10.58
CA ARG A 391 23.99 -43.36 -9.13
C ARG A 391 24.64 -44.70 -8.79
N GLU A 392 24.47 -45.72 -9.64
CA GLU A 392 25.14 -47.01 -9.47
C GLU A 392 26.66 -46.90 -9.68
N LEU A 393 27.10 -46.10 -10.65
CA LEU A 393 28.52 -45.82 -10.90
C LEU A 393 29.20 -45.13 -9.70
N ASP A 394 28.51 -44.19 -9.03
CA ASP A 394 29.01 -43.51 -7.82
C ASP A 394 29.21 -44.47 -6.62
N GLY A 395 28.50 -45.60 -6.60
CA GLY A 395 28.53 -46.58 -5.50
C GLY A 395 29.51 -47.74 -5.69
N LEU A 396 30.10 -47.89 -6.88
CA LEU A 396 30.95 -49.02 -7.26
C LEU A 396 32.44 -48.63 -7.27
N GLN A 397 33.32 -49.60 -6.99
CA GLN A 397 34.77 -49.37 -7.01
C GLN A 397 35.29 -49.35 -8.45
N GLU A 398 36.02 -48.29 -8.82
CA GLU A 398 36.58 -48.08 -10.17
C GLU A 398 37.40 -49.30 -10.62
N GLY A 399 37.03 -49.89 -11.76
CA GLY A 399 37.71 -51.06 -12.36
C GLY A 399 37.19 -52.43 -11.93
N SER A 400 36.17 -52.50 -11.08
CA SER A 400 35.44 -53.75 -10.81
C SER A 400 34.67 -54.23 -12.06
N PRO A 401 34.45 -55.54 -12.24
CA PRO A 401 33.66 -56.04 -13.38
C PRO A 401 32.23 -55.46 -13.41
N GLN A 402 31.61 -55.25 -12.24
CA GLN A 402 30.29 -54.60 -12.16
C GLN A 402 30.30 -53.12 -12.60
N PHE A 403 31.42 -52.41 -12.36
CA PHE A 403 31.59 -51.03 -12.81
C PHE A 403 31.72 -50.95 -14.34
N LEU A 404 32.43 -51.89 -14.97
CA LEU A 404 32.54 -51.95 -16.43
C LEU A 404 31.19 -52.24 -17.10
N ASP A 405 30.39 -53.15 -16.53
CA ASP A 405 29.04 -53.46 -17.01
C ASP A 405 28.10 -52.25 -16.88
N ALA A 406 28.10 -51.57 -15.74
CA ALA A 406 27.31 -50.34 -15.53
C ALA A 406 27.75 -49.20 -16.48
N MET A 407 29.05 -49.07 -16.73
CA MET A 407 29.61 -48.06 -17.64
C MET A 407 29.24 -48.34 -19.11
N GLU A 408 29.13 -49.60 -19.52
CA GLU A 408 28.62 -49.98 -20.85
C GLU A 408 27.15 -49.57 -21.01
N VAL A 409 26.31 -49.84 -20.01
CA VAL A 409 24.90 -49.44 -20.00
C VAL A 409 24.75 -47.92 -20.02
N TYR A 410 25.58 -47.20 -19.25
CA TYR A 410 25.62 -45.74 -19.25
C TYR A 410 25.98 -45.18 -20.63
N SER A 411 27.02 -45.72 -21.27
CA SER A 411 27.47 -45.34 -22.61
C SER A 411 26.37 -45.59 -23.65
N ARG A 412 25.65 -46.72 -23.54
CA ARG A 412 24.51 -47.05 -24.39
C ARG A 412 23.35 -46.05 -24.22
N LEU A 413 22.94 -45.74 -22.99
CA LEU A 413 21.88 -44.76 -22.72
C LEU A 413 22.26 -43.35 -23.17
N LYS A 414 23.53 -42.97 -23.00
CA LYS A 414 24.07 -41.69 -23.49
C LYS A 414 24.05 -41.61 -25.03
N SER A 415 24.37 -42.71 -25.72
CA SER A 415 24.26 -42.80 -27.19
C SER A 415 22.81 -42.67 -27.68
N LEU A 416 21.84 -43.23 -26.93
CA LEU A 416 20.41 -43.08 -27.22
C LEU A 416 19.94 -41.64 -27.06
N LYS A 417 20.46 -40.89 -26.07
CA LYS A 417 20.19 -39.45 -25.90
C LYS A 417 20.77 -38.61 -27.05
N GLN A 418 21.89 -39.04 -27.63
CA GLN A 418 22.52 -38.42 -28.80
C GLN A 418 21.86 -38.86 -30.13
N SER A 419 20.97 -39.84 -30.12
CA SER A 419 20.28 -40.31 -31.31
C SER A 419 19.40 -39.23 -31.93
N SER A 420 19.28 -39.26 -33.26
CA SER A 420 18.38 -38.37 -34.00
C SER A 420 16.93 -38.55 -33.59
N GLU A 421 16.52 -39.77 -33.22
CA GLU A 421 15.16 -40.08 -32.77
C GLU A 421 14.82 -39.39 -31.45
N TYR A 422 15.72 -39.41 -30.46
CA TYR A 422 15.54 -38.72 -29.19
C TYR A 422 15.44 -37.20 -29.38
N GLN A 423 16.31 -36.62 -30.22
CA GLN A 423 16.28 -35.18 -30.51
C GLN A 423 15.01 -34.76 -31.25
N LEU A 424 14.49 -35.57 -32.17
CA LEU A 424 13.21 -35.34 -32.84
C LEU A 424 12.03 -35.39 -31.84
N LYS A 425 12.00 -36.39 -30.94
CA LYS A 425 10.98 -36.48 -29.88
C LYS A 425 11.05 -35.29 -28.93
N LYS A 426 12.25 -34.88 -28.51
CA LYS A 426 12.48 -33.69 -27.67
C LYS A 426 11.98 -32.41 -28.34
N ARG A 427 12.23 -32.24 -29.64
CA ARG A 427 11.73 -31.11 -30.44
C ARG A 427 10.20 -31.11 -30.50
N ARG A 428 9.60 -32.26 -30.81
CA ARG A 428 8.15 -32.45 -30.87
C ARG A 428 7.46 -32.15 -29.53
N THR A 429 8.07 -32.56 -28.42
CA THR A 429 7.58 -32.25 -27.06
C THR A 429 7.62 -30.74 -26.77
N LYS A 430 8.65 -30.02 -27.25
CA LYS A 430 8.74 -28.56 -27.13
C LYS A 430 7.64 -27.86 -27.95
N GLU A 431 7.41 -28.30 -29.19
CA GLU A 431 6.35 -27.80 -30.07
C GLU A 431 4.94 -28.04 -29.50
N LEU A 432 4.66 -29.25 -29.03
CA LEU A 432 3.37 -29.58 -28.42
C LEU A 432 3.14 -28.76 -27.15
N LYS A 433 4.18 -28.49 -26.35
CA LYS A 433 4.08 -27.67 -25.15
C LYS A 433 3.71 -26.22 -25.47
N SER A 434 4.32 -25.61 -26.48
CA SER A 434 3.96 -24.24 -26.90
C SER A 434 2.53 -24.19 -27.45
N LYS A 435 2.16 -25.14 -28.32
CA LYS A 435 0.80 -25.26 -28.88
C LYS A 435 -0.29 -25.44 -27.81
N LEU A 436 -0.08 -26.36 -26.85
CA LEU A 436 -1.02 -26.60 -25.75
C LEU A 436 -1.17 -25.36 -24.86
N SER A 437 -0.09 -24.62 -24.62
CA SER A 437 -0.15 -23.39 -23.83
C SER A 437 -1.00 -22.31 -24.50
N LEU A 438 -0.91 -22.18 -25.83
CA LEU A 438 -1.69 -21.24 -26.62
C LEU A 438 -3.18 -21.62 -26.63
N LEU A 439 -3.49 -22.89 -26.92
CA LEU A 439 -4.86 -23.40 -26.92
C LEU A 439 -5.54 -23.20 -25.55
N LYS A 440 -4.82 -23.51 -24.46
CA LYS A 440 -5.32 -23.29 -23.09
C LYS A 440 -5.62 -21.82 -22.83
N ARG A 441 -4.75 -20.91 -23.26
CA ARG A 441 -4.94 -19.47 -23.12
C ARG A 441 -6.16 -18.99 -23.90
N ARG A 442 -6.34 -19.44 -25.16
CA ARG A 442 -7.49 -19.08 -26.01
C ARG A 442 -8.82 -19.49 -25.39
N VAL A 443 -8.92 -20.73 -24.90
CA VAL A 443 -10.14 -21.25 -24.26
C VAL A 443 -10.42 -20.50 -22.96
N SER A 444 -9.40 -20.27 -22.12
CA SER A 444 -9.56 -19.50 -20.87
C SER A 444 -9.96 -18.04 -21.10
N ASP A 445 -9.41 -17.38 -22.12
CA ASP A 445 -9.77 -16.00 -22.49
C ASP A 445 -11.20 -15.90 -23.05
N TYR A 446 -11.73 -16.97 -23.66
CA TYR A 446 -13.14 -17.04 -24.08
C TYR A 446 -14.06 -17.28 -22.89
N ASP A 447 -13.76 -18.29 -22.06
CA ASP A 447 -14.58 -18.64 -20.90
C ASP A 447 -14.69 -17.43 -19.92
N ARG A 448 -13.59 -16.69 -19.71
CA ARG A 448 -13.60 -15.45 -18.91
C ARG A 448 -14.48 -14.34 -19.50
N ARG A 449 -14.52 -14.20 -20.83
CA ARG A 449 -15.39 -13.20 -21.50
C ARG A 449 -16.86 -13.55 -21.34
N VAL A 450 -17.19 -14.84 -21.42
CA VAL A 450 -18.57 -15.34 -21.22
C VAL A 450 -18.99 -15.23 -19.76
N GLU A 451 -18.11 -15.51 -18.80
CA GLU A 451 -18.43 -15.45 -17.37
C GLU A 451 -18.70 -14.02 -16.86
N VAL A 452 -18.01 -13.02 -17.42
CA VAL A 452 -18.25 -11.59 -17.13
C VAL A 452 -19.56 -11.09 -17.75
N LEU A 453 -20.04 -11.74 -18.81
CA LEU A 453 -21.27 -11.39 -19.53
C LEU A 453 -22.36 -12.42 -19.23
N LYS A 454 -22.83 -12.46 -17.99
CA LYS A 454 -23.97 -13.30 -17.61
C LYS A 454 -25.25 -12.52 -17.89
N GLU A 455 -26.06 -13.01 -18.82
CA GLU A 455 -27.40 -12.45 -19.08
C GLU A 455 -28.34 -12.86 -17.95
N ASP A 456 -29.11 -11.90 -17.42
CA ASP A 456 -30.20 -12.17 -16.47
C ASP A 456 -31.30 -13.02 -17.15
N GLU A 457 -32.23 -13.62 -16.40
CA GLU A 457 -33.36 -14.43 -16.93
C GLU A 457 -34.24 -13.71 -17.98
N SER A 458 -34.08 -12.40 -18.13
CA SER A 458 -34.75 -11.55 -19.12
C SER A 458 -33.92 -11.23 -20.38
N GLY A 459 -32.71 -11.79 -20.51
CA GLY A 459 -31.80 -11.53 -21.64
C GLY A 459 -31.18 -10.13 -21.66
N SER A 460 -31.13 -9.44 -20.51
CA SER A 460 -30.62 -8.07 -20.38
C SER A 460 -29.37 -8.03 -19.52
N LEU A 461 -28.29 -7.40 -20.02
CA LEU A 461 -26.98 -7.28 -19.37
C LEU A 461 -26.88 -6.09 -18.37
N LYS A 462 -28.00 -5.48 -18.00
CA LYS A 462 -28.00 -4.19 -17.26
C LYS A 462 -27.61 -4.33 -15.79
N ALA A 463 -28.06 -5.39 -15.10
CA ALA A 463 -27.81 -5.55 -13.67
C ALA A 463 -26.32 -5.74 -13.35
N THR A 464 -25.61 -6.55 -14.14
CA THR A 464 -24.18 -6.82 -13.95
C THR A 464 -23.32 -5.56 -14.15
N VAL A 465 -23.68 -4.71 -15.11
CA VAL A 465 -22.94 -3.46 -15.38
C VAL A 465 -23.19 -2.43 -14.27
N GLU A 466 -24.41 -2.35 -13.74
CA GLU A 466 -24.74 -1.48 -12.60
C GLU A 466 -23.98 -1.89 -11.34
N ASP A 467 -23.85 -3.19 -11.06
CA ASP A 467 -23.09 -3.70 -9.91
C ASP A 467 -21.58 -3.40 -10.04
N ILE A 468 -20.99 -3.58 -11.24
CA ILE A 468 -19.58 -3.23 -11.50
C ILE A 468 -19.36 -1.72 -11.32
N LEU A 469 -20.27 -0.89 -11.83
CA LEU A 469 -20.21 0.56 -11.68
C LEU A 469 -20.34 0.97 -10.20
N PHE A 470 -21.25 0.33 -9.46
CA PHE A 470 -21.45 0.56 -8.04
C PHE A 470 -20.21 0.20 -7.23
N GLU A 471 -19.55 -0.91 -7.53
CA GLU A 471 -18.31 -1.31 -6.88
C GLU A 471 -17.16 -0.33 -7.18
N ALA A 472 -17.04 0.13 -8.43
CA ALA A 472 -16.06 1.14 -8.83
C ALA A 472 -16.30 2.49 -8.12
N LYS A 473 -17.56 2.91 -8.01
CA LYS A 473 -17.98 4.10 -7.26
C LYS A 473 -17.60 3.98 -5.79
N ARG A 474 -17.85 2.83 -5.17
CA ARG A 474 -17.51 2.56 -3.76
C ARG A 474 -16.01 2.61 -3.52
N LYS A 475 -15.20 2.00 -4.41
CA LYS A 475 -13.73 2.05 -4.32
C LYS A 475 -13.21 3.50 -4.34
N ARG A 476 -13.72 4.34 -5.24
CA ARG A 476 -13.34 5.77 -5.31
C ARG A 476 -13.75 6.56 -4.07
N VAL A 477 -14.94 6.27 -3.52
CA VAL A 477 -15.39 6.87 -2.26
C VAL A 477 -14.43 6.46 -1.13
N PHE A 478 -14.05 5.20 -1.02
CA PHE A 478 -13.13 4.70 0.00
C PHE A 478 -11.73 5.34 -0.10
N GLU A 479 -11.20 5.50 -1.31
CA GLU A 479 -9.91 6.15 -1.57
C GLU A 479 -9.90 7.65 -1.23
N SER A 480 -11.07 8.30 -1.25
CA SER A 480 -11.19 9.75 -0.98
C SER A 480 -11.22 10.13 0.51
N HIS A 481 -11.31 9.17 1.45
CA HIS A 481 -11.42 9.41 2.90
C HIS A 481 -10.08 9.68 3.59
N GLY A 482 -9.30 10.62 3.07
CA GLY A 482 -8.13 11.15 3.77
C GLY A 482 -8.51 12.35 4.64
N GLN A 483 -8.15 12.37 5.92
CA GLN A 483 -8.26 13.56 6.75
C GLN A 483 -7.19 14.58 6.33
N VAL A 484 -7.53 15.40 5.34
CA VAL A 484 -6.64 16.38 4.71
C VAL A 484 -7.23 17.77 4.81
N ARG A 485 -6.37 18.79 4.78
CA ARG A 485 -6.83 20.18 4.77
C ARG A 485 -7.62 20.43 3.48
N LEU A 486 -8.79 21.06 3.58
CA LEU A 486 -9.66 21.36 2.46
C LEU A 486 -9.72 22.86 2.17
N GLY A 487 -9.86 23.22 0.90
CA GLY A 487 -10.12 24.61 0.50
C GLY A 487 -11.60 24.95 0.65
N MET A 488 -12.02 25.44 1.82
CA MET A 488 -13.45 25.66 2.10
C MET A 488 -14.07 26.85 1.37
N MET A 489 -13.34 27.95 1.22
CA MET A 489 -13.79 29.11 0.46
C MET A 489 -13.27 29.00 -0.97
N ARG A 490 -14.18 28.71 -1.88
CA ARG A 490 -13.86 28.37 -3.27
C ARG A 490 -14.37 29.44 -4.21
N HIS A 491 -13.50 29.89 -5.11
CA HIS A 491 -13.87 30.71 -6.26
C HIS A 491 -13.70 29.86 -7.50
N LEU A 492 -14.83 29.36 -8.00
CA LEU A 492 -14.89 28.45 -9.13
C LEU A 492 -15.35 29.20 -10.38
N PHE A 493 -14.52 29.19 -11.42
CA PHE A 493 -14.96 29.55 -12.76
C PHE A 493 -15.30 28.31 -13.57
N VAL A 494 -16.53 28.23 -14.07
CA VAL A 494 -16.97 27.21 -15.00
C VAL A 494 -16.83 27.75 -16.41
N VAL A 495 -16.04 27.07 -17.24
CA VAL A 495 -15.89 27.36 -18.67
C VAL A 495 -16.66 26.30 -19.46
N ILE A 496 -17.66 26.73 -20.22
CA ILE A 496 -18.49 25.86 -21.05
C ILE A 496 -18.09 26.06 -22.51
N ASP A 497 -17.76 24.97 -23.19
CA ASP A 497 -17.59 24.96 -24.64
C ASP A 497 -18.96 25.09 -25.34
N SER A 498 -19.10 26.05 -26.24
CA SER A 498 -20.30 26.27 -27.07
C SER A 498 -19.93 26.31 -28.56
N SER A 499 -18.98 25.45 -28.93
CA SER A 499 -18.54 25.22 -30.31
C SER A 499 -19.45 24.25 -31.06
N ARG A 500 -19.22 24.11 -32.38
CA ARG A 500 -20.00 23.23 -33.27
C ARG A 500 -20.14 21.78 -32.79
N THR A 501 -19.16 21.25 -32.05
CA THR A 501 -19.19 19.86 -31.55
C THR A 501 -20.20 19.65 -30.43
N MET A 502 -20.80 20.72 -29.91
CA MET A 502 -21.89 20.62 -28.93
C MET A 502 -23.26 20.35 -29.54
N GLU A 503 -23.39 20.44 -30.87
CA GLU A 503 -24.61 20.09 -31.61
C GLU A 503 -24.74 18.57 -31.80
N ASP A 504 -23.65 17.82 -31.63
CA ASP A 504 -23.64 16.36 -31.71
C ASP A 504 -24.64 15.73 -30.72
N GLN A 505 -25.23 14.61 -31.11
CA GLN A 505 -26.30 13.92 -30.39
C GLN A 505 -25.82 12.74 -29.52
N ASP A 506 -24.53 12.71 -29.14
CA ASP A 506 -23.97 11.68 -28.25
C ASP A 506 -24.70 11.64 -26.90
N LEU A 507 -25.11 12.81 -26.42
CA LEU A 507 -25.99 12.97 -25.26
C LEU A 507 -27.34 13.50 -25.74
N LYS A 508 -28.44 12.94 -25.24
CA LYS A 508 -29.79 13.32 -25.67
C LYS A 508 -30.28 14.60 -24.97
N PRO A 509 -30.90 15.56 -25.68
CA PRO A 509 -31.10 15.63 -27.13
C PRO A 509 -29.85 16.11 -27.92
N ASN A 510 -29.02 16.97 -27.32
CA ASN A 510 -27.71 17.36 -27.83
C ASN A 510 -26.75 17.54 -26.65
N ARG A 511 -25.43 17.52 -26.92
CA ARG A 511 -24.41 17.70 -25.87
C ARG A 511 -24.59 19.03 -25.11
N LEU A 512 -24.96 20.13 -25.78
CA LEU A 512 -25.19 21.42 -25.12
C LEU A 512 -26.32 21.35 -24.08
N THR A 513 -27.52 20.93 -24.46
CA THR A 513 -28.71 20.93 -23.58
C THR A 513 -28.50 19.97 -22.42
N SER A 514 -27.92 18.78 -22.69
CA SER A 514 -27.57 17.83 -21.62
C SER A 514 -26.56 18.44 -20.65
N THR A 515 -25.51 19.10 -21.16
CA THR A 515 -24.49 19.78 -20.34
C THR A 515 -25.08 20.93 -19.51
N LEU A 516 -25.90 21.80 -20.10
CA LEU A 516 -26.52 22.92 -19.41
C LEU A 516 -27.51 22.46 -18.34
N LYS A 517 -28.27 21.40 -18.60
CA LYS A 517 -29.19 20.81 -17.61
C LYS A 517 -28.44 20.19 -16.43
N LEU A 518 -27.36 19.46 -16.70
CA LEU A 518 -26.50 18.92 -15.64
C LEU A 518 -25.75 20.04 -14.89
N MET A 519 -25.44 21.15 -15.57
CA MET A 519 -24.84 22.32 -14.94
C MET A 519 -25.82 23.07 -14.03
N GLU A 520 -27.11 23.16 -14.40
CA GLU A 520 -28.16 23.69 -13.51
C GLU A 520 -28.21 22.90 -12.20
N TYR A 521 -28.25 21.57 -12.31
CA TYR A 521 -28.19 20.67 -11.15
C TYR A 521 -26.88 20.83 -10.35
N PHE A 522 -25.73 20.92 -11.03
CA PHE A 522 -24.44 21.13 -10.38
C PHE A 522 -24.40 22.45 -9.60
N VAL A 523 -24.94 23.54 -10.14
CA VAL A 523 -24.97 24.84 -9.46
C VAL A 523 -25.81 24.75 -8.18
N GLU A 524 -26.98 24.13 -8.23
CA GLU A 524 -27.83 23.93 -7.05
C GLU A 524 -27.14 23.06 -5.99
N GLU A 525 -26.61 21.90 -6.38
CA GLU A 525 -25.90 20.99 -5.48
C GLU A 525 -24.62 21.63 -4.90
N TYR A 526 -23.89 22.40 -5.72
CA TYR A 526 -22.68 23.09 -5.30
C TYR A 526 -22.95 24.13 -4.20
N PHE A 527 -23.99 24.96 -4.36
CA PHE A 527 -24.35 25.97 -3.36
C PHE A 527 -25.00 25.38 -2.11
N ASP A 528 -25.65 24.22 -2.22
CA ASP A 528 -26.19 23.52 -1.06
C ASP A 528 -25.05 23.01 -0.13
N GLN A 529 -24.04 22.36 -0.72
CA GLN A 529 -22.88 21.82 0.02
C GLN A 529 -21.85 22.90 0.39
N ASN A 530 -21.64 23.89 -0.48
CA ASN A 530 -20.62 24.95 -0.34
C ASN A 530 -21.24 26.35 -0.37
N PRO A 531 -22.03 26.75 0.65
CA PRO A 531 -22.76 28.00 0.61
C PRO A 531 -21.87 29.24 0.56
N ILE A 532 -20.68 29.21 1.18
CA ILE A 532 -19.74 30.35 1.22
C ILE A 532 -18.90 30.52 -0.06
N SER A 533 -19.05 29.62 -1.03
CA SER A 533 -18.29 29.65 -2.27
C SER A 533 -18.97 30.53 -3.32
N GLN A 534 -18.25 30.87 -4.38
CA GLN A 534 -18.76 31.67 -5.50
C GLN A 534 -18.51 30.94 -6.82
N ILE A 535 -19.45 31.06 -7.75
CA ILE A 535 -19.34 30.54 -9.11
C ILE A 535 -19.34 31.72 -10.09
N GLY A 536 -18.52 31.64 -11.15
CA GLY A 536 -18.64 32.47 -12.35
C GLY A 536 -18.72 31.58 -13.58
N ILE A 537 -19.51 31.97 -14.59
CA ILE A 537 -19.73 31.15 -15.79
C ILE A 537 -19.22 31.90 -17.01
N ILE A 538 -18.37 31.23 -17.78
CA ILE A 538 -17.79 31.71 -19.05
C ILE A 538 -18.19 30.71 -20.13
N THR A 539 -18.65 31.20 -21.28
CA THR A 539 -18.84 30.39 -22.48
C THR A 539 -17.72 30.68 -23.49
N THR A 540 -17.34 29.67 -24.26
CA THR A 540 -16.44 29.82 -25.40
C THR A 540 -17.17 29.54 -26.69
N LYS A 541 -17.22 30.55 -27.56
CA LYS A 541 -17.92 30.50 -28.84
C LYS A 541 -17.15 31.32 -29.86
N ASN A 542 -17.11 30.86 -31.11
CA ASN A 542 -16.50 31.57 -32.22
C ASN A 542 -15.08 32.15 -31.94
N LYS A 543 -14.21 31.32 -31.36
CA LYS A 543 -12.80 31.63 -31.02
C LYS A 543 -12.63 32.73 -29.97
N ARG A 544 -13.71 33.09 -29.27
CA ARG A 544 -13.75 34.08 -28.20
C ARG A 544 -14.29 33.47 -26.91
N ALA A 545 -14.01 34.12 -25.80
CA ALA A 545 -14.59 33.81 -24.51
C ALA A 545 -15.53 34.95 -24.11
N GLU A 546 -16.72 34.60 -23.66
CA GLU A 546 -17.75 35.52 -23.22
C GLU A 546 -18.15 35.16 -21.79
N LYS A 547 -18.18 36.15 -20.90
CA LYS A 547 -18.61 35.95 -19.52
C LYS A 547 -20.14 35.99 -19.45
N LEU A 548 -20.77 34.85 -19.18
CA LEU A 548 -22.22 34.75 -19.01
C LEU A 548 -22.65 35.28 -17.64
N THR A 549 -21.87 34.99 -16.60
CA THR A 549 -22.17 35.47 -15.25
C THR A 549 -20.89 35.78 -14.50
N ASP A 550 -20.89 36.92 -13.81
CA ASP A 550 -19.84 37.31 -12.88
C ASP A 550 -19.71 36.32 -11.71
N LEU A 551 -18.56 36.36 -11.06
CA LEU A 551 -18.32 35.59 -9.84
C LEU A 551 -19.31 36.04 -8.75
N ALA A 552 -20.29 35.19 -8.46
CA ALA A 552 -21.39 35.51 -7.55
C ALA A 552 -21.83 34.27 -6.75
N GLY A 553 -22.36 34.51 -5.55
CA GLY A 553 -22.87 33.48 -4.64
C GLY A 553 -24.37 33.15 -4.77
N ASN A 554 -25.08 33.76 -5.73
CA ASN A 554 -26.52 33.55 -5.89
C ASN A 554 -26.80 32.50 -6.97
N PRO A 555 -27.39 31.33 -6.63
CA PRO A 555 -27.70 30.28 -7.59
C PRO A 555 -28.70 30.73 -8.66
N LYS A 556 -29.70 31.55 -8.30
CA LYS A 556 -30.77 31.96 -9.24
C LYS A 556 -30.21 32.70 -10.46
N LYS A 557 -29.23 33.59 -10.25
CA LYS A 557 -28.59 34.36 -11.33
C LYS A 557 -27.92 33.43 -12.34
N HIS A 558 -27.21 32.42 -11.85
CA HIS A 558 -26.52 31.43 -12.67
C HIS A 558 -27.51 30.53 -13.42
N VAL A 559 -28.55 30.04 -12.74
CA VAL A 559 -29.58 29.19 -13.37
C VAL A 559 -30.34 29.94 -14.47
N THR A 560 -30.73 31.20 -14.24
CA THR A 560 -31.36 32.02 -15.28
C THR A 560 -30.42 32.26 -16.48
N ALA A 561 -29.13 32.49 -16.23
CA ALA A 561 -28.15 32.65 -17.30
C ALA A 561 -27.94 31.35 -18.10
N LEU A 562 -27.92 30.19 -17.44
CA LEU A 562 -27.85 28.88 -18.09
C LEU A 562 -29.08 28.58 -18.94
N LYS A 563 -30.28 28.88 -18.43
CA LYS A 563 -31.54 28.76 -19.19
C LYS A 563 -31.54 29.62 -20.44
N LYS A 564 -31.06 30.87 -20.32
CA LYS A 564 -30.88 31.78 -21.47
C LYS A 564 -29.83 31.28 -22.47
N ALA A 565 -28.81 30.55 -21.99
CA ALA A 565 -27.76 29.99 -22.85
C ALA A 565 -28.22 28.79 -23.68
N VAL A 566 -29.33 28.12 -23.32
CA VAL A 566 -29.90 27.02 -24.12
C VAL A 566 -30.36 27.51 -25.49
N ASP A 567 -30.94 28.71 -25.55
CA ASP A 567 -31.43 29.32 -26.79
C ASP A 567 -30.28 29.90 -27.65
N ALA A 568 -29.06 29.97 -27.11
CA ALA A 568 -27.89 30.45 -27.83
C ALA A 568 -27.31 29.33 -28.69
N GLY A 569 -27.47 29.42 -30.02
CA GLY A 569 -26.91 28.42 -30.94
C GLY A 569 -25.38 28.27 -30.82
N CYS A 570 -24.87 27.04 -31.00
CA CYS A 570 -23.44 26.73 -30.96
C CYS A 570 -22.78 27.06 -32.28
N VAL A 571 -21.80 27.97 -32.31
CA VAL A 571 -21.14 28.37 -33.57
C VAL A 571 -19.64 28.54 -33.38
N GLY A 572 -18.89 28.03 -34.35
CA GLY A 572 -17.44 28.19 -34.43
C GLY A 572 -16.67 27.19 -33.56
N GLU A 573 -15.45 27.57 -33.20
CA GLU A 573 -14.47 26.74 -32.48
C GLU A 573 -14.16 27.35 -31.10
N PRO A 574 -13.78 26.55 -30.09
CA PRO A 574 -13.52 27.06 -28.76
C PRO A 574 -12.11 27.68 -28.65
N SER A 575 -11.97 28.69 -27.79
CA SER A 575 -10.66 29.25 -27.41
C SER A 575 -10.45 29.13 -25.91
N LEU A 576 -9.53 28.24 -25.53
CA LEU A 576 -9.17 27.98 -24.15
C LEU A 576 -8.29 29.10 -23.57
N TYR A 577 -7.39 29.66 -24.38
CA TYR A 577 -6.52 30.77 -23.97
C TYR A 577 -7.32 32.00 -23.53
N ASN A 578 -8.35 32.38 -24.29
CA ASN A 578 -9.18 33.54 -23.96
C ASN A 578 -10.02 33.30 -22.70
N ALA A 579 -10.58 32.10 -22.54
CA ALA A 579 -11.37 31.76 -21.36
C ALA A 579 -10.53 31.73 -20.09
N LEU A 580 -9.37 31.07 -20.14
CA LEU A 580 -8.44 31.02 -19.02
C LEU A 580 -7.88 32.40 -18.69
N SER A 581 -7.60 33.24 -19.69
CA SER A 581 -7.13 34.61 -19.47
C SER A 581 -8.18 35.47 -18.77
N MET A 582 -9.45 35.35 -19.19
CA MET A 582 -10.57 36.08 -18.57
C MET A 582 -10.82 35.63 -17.12
N ALA A 583 -10.79 34.32 -16.86
CA ALA A 583 -10.89 33.78 -15.50
C ALA A 583 -9.69 34.22 -14.63
N MET A 584 -8.47 34.14 -15.17
CA MET A 584 -7.24 34.54 -14.49
C MET A 584 -7.25 36.01 -14.07
N GLN A 585 -7.72 36.91 -14.94
CA GLN A 585 -7.81 38.34 -14.62
C GLN A 585 -8.67 38.60 -13.37
N THR A 586 -9.77 37.86 -13.22
CA THR A 586 -10.64 37.99 -12.04
C THR A 586 -10.03 37.31 -10.82
N LEU A 587 -9.50 36.09 -10.98
CA LEU A 587 -8.94 35.28 -9.89
C LEU A 587 -7.64 35.85 -9.30
N LYS A 588 -6.89 36.66 -10.06
CA LYS A 588 -5.62 37.27 -9.61
C LYS A 588 -5.80 38.17 -8.39
N HIS A 589 -6.94 38.85 -8.27
CA HIS A 589 -7.23 39.76 -7.17
C HIS A 589 -7.82 39.06 -5.94
N MET A 590 -8.12 37.77 -6.04
CA MET A 590 -8.68 37.01 -4.92
C MET A 590 -7.58 36.64 -3.91
N PRO A 591 -7.88 36.73 -2.61
CA PRO A 591 -6.90 36.54 -1.56
C PRO A 591 -6.36 35.10 -1.50
N GLY A 592 -5.11 34.94 -1.07
CA GLY A 592 -4.34 33.68 -1.16
C GLY A 592 -4.85 32.52 -0.30
N HIS A 593 -5.76 32.78 0.65
CA HIS A 593 -6.40 31.75 1.47
C HIS A 593 -7.60 31.07 0.79
N THR A 594 -8.07 31.62 -0.33
CA THR A 594 -9.18 31.05 -1.10
C THR A 594 -8.65 30.05 -2.11
N SER A 595 -9.41 28.99 -2.38
CA SER A 595 -9.09 28.13 -3.51
C SER A 595 -9.56 28.80 -4.80
N ARG A 596 -8.62 28.96 -5.73
CA ARG A 596 -8.87 29.51 -7.07
C ARG A 596 -8.97 28.35 -8.03
N GLU A 597 -10.17 28.09 -8.53
CA GLU A 597 -10.49 26.89 -9.29
C GLU A 597 -11.10 27.27 -10.64
N ILE A 598 -10.72 26.54 -11.68
CA ILE A 598 -11.36 26.62 -12.99
C ILE A 598 -11.78 25.20 -13.40
N LEU A 599 -13.05 25.02 -13.71
CA LEU A 599 -13.61 23.78 -14.26
C LEU A 599 -13.98 24.02 -15.72
N VAL A 600 -13.31 23.33 -16.64
CA VAL A 600 -13.57 23.46 -18.08
C VAL A 600 -14.34 22.24 -18.56
N ILE A 601 -15.51 22.44 -19.15
CA ILE A 601 -16.23 21.41 -19.88
C ILE A 601 -15.90 21.58 -21.35
N PHE A 602 -15.15 20.63 -21.89
CA PHE A 602 -14.55 20.71 -23.22
C PHE A 602 -15.12 19.62 -24.12
N SER A 603 -15.68 20.01 -25.27
CA SER A 603 -16.27 19.09 -26.25
C SER A 603 -15.36 18.88 -27.43
N SER A 604 -14.77 19.97 -27.95
CA SER A 604 -13.99 19.91 -29.17
C SER A 604 -12.67 19.13 -28.99
N LEU A 605 -12.14 18.58 -30.08
CA LEU A 605 -10.80 17.96 -30.10
C LEU A 605 -9.70 19.00 -30.35
N THR A 606 -10.08 20.17 -30.85
CA THR A 606 -9.18 21.25 -31.24
C THR A 606 -9.51 22.50 -30.45
N THR A 607 -8.49 23.23 -30.02
CA THR A 607 -8.65 24.58 -29.48
C THR A 607 -7.95 25.57 -30.41
N CYS A 608 -8.61 26.70 -30.68
CA CYS A 608 -8.14 27.71 -31.61
C CYS A 608 -7.78 28.98 -30.85
N ASP A 609 -6.54 29.02 -30.38
CA ASP A 609 -6.05 30.07 -29.51
C ASP A 609 -5.15 31.07 -30.24
N PRO A 610 -5.21 32.37 -29.88
CA PRO A 610 -4.41 33.42 -30.53
C PRO A 610 -2.93 33.43 -30.11
N ALA A 611 -2.59 32.79 -28.99
CA ALA A 611 -1.25 32.84 -28.39
C ALA A 611 -0.88 31.49 -27.74
N ASN A 612 0.39 31.38 -27.31
CA ASN A 612 0.91 30.15 -26.73
C ASN A 612 0.29 29.85 -25.36
N ILE A 613 -0.51 28.78 -25.29
CA ILE A 613 -1.14 28.32 -24.05
C ILE A 613 -0.13 27.81 -23.01
N TYR A 614 1.03 27.30 -23.40
CA TYR A 614 2.02 26.77 -22.45
C TYR A 614 2.59 27.84 -21.51
N ASP A 615 2.72 29.08 -21.99
CA ASP A 615 3.18 30.19 -21.17
C ASP A 615 2.07 30.68 -20.21
N LEU A 616 0.80 30.58 -20.64
CA LEU A 616 -0.34 30.78 -19.75
C LEU A 616 -0.40 29.71 -18.65
N ILE A 617 -0.13 28.44 -18.97
CA ILE A 617 -0.06 27.36 -17.97
C ILE A 617 0.98 27.67 -16.89
N LYS A 618 2.18 28.11 -17.28
CA LYS A 618 3.22 28.54 -16.31
C LYS A 618 2.73 29.70 -15.45
N THR A 619 2.03 30.65 -16.06
CA THR A 619 1.47 31.82 -15.36
C THR A 619 0.40 31.40 -14.34
N LEU A 620 -0.54 30.54 -14.73
CA LEU A 620 -1.58 29.97 -13.84
C LEU A 620 -0.97 29.20 -12.66
N LYS A 621 0.10 28.44 -12.91
CA LYS A 621 0.86 27.74 -11.87
C LYS A 621 1.51 28.72 -10.88
N SER A 622 2.10 29.81 -11.38
CA SER A 622 2.69 30.84 -10.51
C SER A 622 1.64 31.53 -9.63
N LEU A 623 0.43 31.73 -10.17
CA LEU A 623 -0.73 32.26 -9.46
C LEU A 623 -1.45 31.22 -8.58
N LYS A 624 -0.96 29.97 -8.50
CA LYS A 624 -1.60 28.87 -7.75
C LYS A 624 -3.10 28.72 -8.09
N ILE A 625 -3.44 28.78 -9.37
CA ILE A 625 -4.81 28.52 -9.86
C ILE A 625 -4.88 27.06 -10.30
N ARG A 626 -5.85 26.32 -9.76
CA ARG A 626 -6.09 24.91 -10.09
C ARG A 626 -7.07 24.83 -11.26
N VAL A 627 -6.70 24.13 -12.34
CA VAL A 627 -7.57 23.93 -13.50
C VAL A 627 -7.90 22.46 -13.65
N SER A 628 -9.18 22.12 -13.65
CA SER A 628 -9.70 20.77 -13.92
C SER A 628 -10.51 20.80 -15.21
N VAL A 629 -10.43 19.73 -16.00
CA VAL A 629 -11.10 19.65 -17.30
C VAL A 629 -11.92 18.38 -17.36
N ILE A 630 -13.14 18.47 -17.87
CA ILE A 630 -14.01 17.34 -18.21
C ILE A 630 -14.14 17.33 -19.74
N GLY A 631 -13.61 16.29 -20.39
CA GLY A 631 -13.74 16.06 -21.83
C GLY A 631 -14.98 15.23 -22.16
N LEU A 632 -15.76 15.63 -23.17
CA LEU A 632 -16.97 14.90 -23.57
C LEU A 632 -16.70 13.64 -24.40
N SER A 633 -15.69 13.66 -25.28
CA SER A 633 -15.47 12.55 -26.22
C SER A 633 -14.09 11.92 -26.07
N ALA A 634 -13.03 12.73 -26.13
CA ALA A 634 -11.67 12.20 -26.14
C ALA A 634 -10.72 13.00 -25.23
N GLU A 635 -9.59 12.39 -24.95
CA GLU A 635 -8.48 13.01 -24.25
C GLU A 635 -7.67 13.93 -25.18
N VAL A 636 -7.57 15.21 -24.82
CA VAL A 636 -6.77 16.20 -25.54
C VAL A 636 -5.47 16.48 -24.78
N ARG A 637 -4.34 16.24 -25.46
CA ARG A 637 -2.99 16.34 -24.85
C ARG A 637 -2.73 17.68 -24.15
N VAL A 638 -3.16 18.79 -24.74
CA VAL A 638 -2.99 20.13 -24.15
C VAL A 638 -3.73 20.24 -22.82
N CYS A 639 -4.96 19.73 -22.74
CA CYS A 639 -5.76 19.69 -21.51
C CYS A 639 -5.14 18.77 -20.45
N THR A 640 -4.57 17.63 -20.84
CA THR A 640 -3.83 16.73 -19.94
C THR A 640 -2.62 17.42 -19.33
N VAL A 641 -1.85 18.18 -20.12
CA VAL A 641 -0.70 18.93 -19.61
C VAL A 641 -1.15 20.07 -18.70
N LEU A 642 -2.20 20.81 -19.07
CA LEU A 642 -2.79 21.90 -18.28
C LEU A 642 -3.21 21.43 -16.88
N THR A 643 -3.98 20.35 -16.80
CA THR A 643 -4.46 19.81 -15.51
C THR A 643 -3.32 19.26 -14.67
N ARG A 644 -2.38 18.52 -15.28
CA ARG A 644 -1.20 17.98 -14.59
C ARG A 644 -0.29 19.06 -14.01
N GLU A 645 -0.04 20.13 -14.75
CA GLU A 645 0.83 21.22 -14.30
C GLU A 645 0.20 22.12 -13.23
N THR A 646 -1.12 22.31 -13.29
CA THR A 646 -1.88 23.11 -12.31
C THR A 646 -2.36 22.32 -11.09
N GLY A 647 -2.24 21.00 -11.10
CA GLY A 647 -2.67 20.12 -10.01
C GLY A 647 -4.18 19.86 -9.97
N GLY A 648 -4.87 20.01 -11.10
CA GLY A 648 -6.27 19.60 -11.26
C GLY A 648 -6.40 18.19 -11.82
N SER A 649 -7.64 17.79 -12.10
CA SER A 649 -7.98 16.48 -12.66
C SER A 649 -8.47 16.61 -14.10
N TYR A 650 -8.14 15.62 -14.93
CA TYR A 650 -8.71 15.46 -16.26
C TYR A 650 -9.49 14.17 -16.34
N SER A 651 -10.76 14.26 -16.72
CA SER A 651 -11.66 13.12 -16.84
C SER A 651 -12.39 13.16 -18.17
N VAL A 652 -12.62 12.00 -18.78
CA VAL A 652 -13.39 11.85 -20.01
C VAL A 652 -14.73 11.20 -19.69
N ILE A 653 -15.81 11.75 -20.25
CA ILE A 653 -17.17 11.26 -20.07
C ILE A 653 -17.36 9.96 -20.85
N LEU A 654 -18.17 9.06 -20.32
CA LEU A 654 -18.59 7.82 -20.98
C LEU A 654 -20.09 7.91 -21.27
N ASP A 655 -20.88 8.09 -20.21
CA ASP A 655 -22.32 8.21 -20.24
C ASP A 655 -22.81 9.43 -19.45
N GLU A 656 -24.10 9.76 -19.57
CA GLU A 656 -24.74 10.83 -18.78
C GLU A 656 -24.61 10.61 -17.26
N SER A 657 -24.72 9.35 -16.81
CA SER A 657 -24.54 8.98 -15.40
C SER A 657 -23.11 9.26 -14.93
N HIS A 658 -22.11 8.84 -15.72
CA HIS A 658 -20.70 9.11 -15.44
C HIS A 658 -20.41 10.61 -15.42
N PHE A 659 -21.02 11.38 -16.34
CA PHE A 659 -20.87 12.84 -16.33
C PHE A 659 -21.42 13.47 -15.05
N LYS A 660 -22.61 13.05 -14.61
CA LYS A 660 -23.19 13.49 -13.33
C LYS A 660 -22.26 13.18 -12.16
N GLU A 661 -21.66 11.98 -12.14
CA GLU A 661 -20.70 11.61 -11.08
C GLU A 661 -19.43 12.46 -11.09
N LEU A 662 -18.90 12.81 -12.26
CA LEU A 662 -17.75 13.70 -12.38
C LEU A 662 -18.08 15.11 -11.84
N LEU A 663 -19.28 15.61 -12.11
CA LEU A 663 -19.73 16.88 -11.55
C LEU A 663 -19.86 16.80 -10.02
N THR A 664 -20.49 15.76 -9.49
CA THR A 664 -20.60 15.53 -8.03
C THR A 664 -19.22 15.38 -7.37
N PHE A 665 -18.23 14.82 -8.06
CA PHE A 665 -16.85 14.78 -7.56
C PHE A 665 -16.26 16.18 -7.39
N HIS A 666 -16.54 17.10 -8.33
CA HIS A 666 -16.10 18.48 -8.26
C HIS A 666 -16.91 19.36 -7.29
N VAL A 667 -18.09 18.91 -6.83
CA VAL A 667 -18.83 19.56 -5.74
C VAL A 667 -18.05 19.48 -4.43
N LYS A 668 -17.35 18.38 -4.17
CA LYS A 668 -16.56 18.24 -2.94
C LYS A 668 -15.34 19.18 -2.97
N PRO A 669 -15.03 19.90 -1.88
CA PRO A 669 -13.83 20.72 -1.79
C PRO A 669 -12.57 19.91 -2.07
N PRO A 670 -11.70 20.35 -2.98
CA PRO A 670 -10.44 19.66 -3.20
C PRO A 670 -9.50 19.80 -2.00
N PRO A 671 -8.58 18.84 -1.82
CA PRO A 671 -7.51 18.98 -0.83
C PRO A 671 -6.65 20.20 -1.15
N ALA A 672 -6.43 21.03 -0.14
CA ALA A 672 -5.60 22.21 -0.23
C ALA A 672 -4.13 21.80 -0.43
N SER A 673 -3.45 22.49 -1.33
CA SER A 673 -2.00 22.33 -1.48
C SER A 673 -1.30 22.81 -0.21
N SER A 674 -0.14 22.21 0.13
CA SER A 674 0.69 22.69 1.25
C SER A 674 1.15 24.15 1.10
N SER A 675 1.08 24.70 -0.12
CA SER A 675 1.47 26.06 -0.45
C SER A 675 0.36 27.10 -0.25
N SER A 676 -0.87 26.68 0.07
CA SER A 676 -2.00 27.57 0.27
C SER A 676 -1.93 28.25 1.64
N GLU A 677 -2.20 29.55 1.68
CA GLU A 677 -2.12 30.33 2.92
C GLU A 677 -3.30 30.02 3.84
N CYS A 678 -3.05 29.91 5.14
CA CYS A 678 -4.09 29.75 6.15
C CYS A 678 -4.22 31.04 6.96
N SER A 679 -5.08 31.95 6.53
CA SER A 679 -5.35 33.20 7.25
C SER A 679 -6.71 33.17 7.93
N LEU A 680 -6.78 33.72 9.15
CA LEU A 680 -8.05 33.94 9.85
C LEU A 680 -8.78 35.14 9.24
N ILE A 681 -10.04 34.95 8.84
CA ILE A 681 -10.87 35.97 8.20
C ILE A 681 -11.93 36.45 9.18
N ARG A 682 -12.22 37.74 9.15
CA ARG A 682 -13.36 38.32 9.87
C ARG A 682 -14.65 37.98 9.11
N MET A 683 -15.58 37.29 9.76
CA MET A 683 -16.92 37.01 9.23
C MET A 683 -17.98 37.78 10.01
N GLY A 684 -19.01 38.24 9.32
CA GLY A 684 -20.18 38.88 9.91
C GLY A 684 -21.34 37.91 10.01
N PHE A 685 -21.92 37.79 11.21
CA PHE A 685 -23.16 37.05 11.44
C PHE A 685 -24.33 38.05 11.57
N PRO A 686 -25.01 38.39 10.48
CA PRO A 686 -26.13 39.32 10.51
C PRO A 686 -27.35 38.66 11.18
N GLN A 687 -28.08 39.44 11.98
CA GLN A 687 -29.37 39.01 12.51
C GLN A 687 -30.47 39.29 11.49
N HIS A 688 -31.42 38.37 11.37
CA HIS A 688 -32.62 38.57 10.55
C HIS A 688 -33.61 39.41 11.34
N VAL A 689 -33.87 40.63 10.89
CA VAL A 689 -34.88 41.49 11.49
C VAL A 689 -36.15 41.39 10.64
N ILE A 690 -37.19 40.83 11.24
CA ILE A 690 -38.53 40.78 10.67
C ILE A 690 -39.21 42.08 11.09
N ALA A 691 -39.47 42.96 10.13
CA ALA A 691 -40.35 44.10 10.35
C ALA A 691 -41.73 43.75 9.79
N SER A 692 -42.73 43.59 10.66
CA SER A 692 -44.13 43.44 10.25
C SER A 692 -44.76 44.81 10.03
N ALA A 693 -45.74 44.89 9.12
CA ALA A 693 -46.49 46.13 8.84
C ALA A 693 -47.31 46.65 10.04
N SER A 694 -47.38 45.89 11.14
CA SER A 694 -48.04 46.26 12.40
C SER A 694 -47.21 47.16 13.31
N ASP A 695 -45.89 47.22 13.10
CA ASP A 695 -44.98 48.01 13.93
C ASP A 695 -44.89 49.44 13.37
N GLN A 696 -45.25 50.43 14.20
CA GLN A 696 -45.23 51.86 13.81
C GLN A 696 -43.82 52.37 13.41
N ASP A 697 -42.76 51.62 13.70
CA ASP A 697 -41.36 51.92 13.38
C ASP A 697 -40.78 51.14 12.18
N ALA A 698 -41.60 50.37 11.44
CA ALA A 698 -41.15 49.61 10.27
C ALA A 698 -40.79 50.53 9.09
N LYS A 699 -39.53 51.00 9.04
CA LYS A 699 -39.02 51.85 7.96
C LYS A 699 -38.70 51.01 6.71
N PRO A 700 -39.36 51.26 5.56
CA PRO A 700 -38.98 50.63 4.30
C PRO A 700 -37.53 51.03 3.98
N SER A 701 -36.71 50.04 3.64
CA SER A 701 -35.28 50.24 3.40
C SER A 701 -34.86 49.48 2.16
N PHE A 702 -34.05 50.14 1.34
CA PHE A 702 -33.47 49.54 0.15
C PHE A 702 -32.47 48.46 0.53
N SER A 703 -32.54 47.35 -0.18
CA SER A 703 -31.58 46.27 -0.06
C SER A 703 -30.38 46.51 -0.96
N MET A 704 -29.18 46.33 -0.41
CA MET A 704 -27.91 46.54 -1.13
C MET A 704 -27.57 45.36 -2.06
N SER A 705 -28.33 44.27 -2.00
CA SER A 705 -28.18 43.05 -2.82
C SER A 705 -28.60 43.24 -4.29
N HIS A 706 -29.47 44.21 -4.59
CA HIS A 706 -30.05 44.42 -5.92
C HIS A 706 -29.52 45.64 -6.67
N LEU A 707 -28.46 46.29 -6.19
CA LEU A 707 -27.88 47.49 -6.83
C LEU A 707 -27.20 47.19 -8.17
N GLU A 708 -26.72 45.96 -8.38
CA GLU A 708 -25.97 45.55 -9.60
C GLU A 708 -26.83 44.73 -10.59
N SER A 709 -28.04 44.32 -10.22
CA SER A 709 -28.92 43.58 -11.13
C SER A 709 -29.58 44.53 -12.11
N SER A 710 -29.05 44.59 -13.33
CA SER A 710 -29.59 45.40 -14.43
C SER A 710 -31.04 45.06 -14.84
N ASP A 711 -31.57 43.93 -14.37
CA ASP A 711 -32.84 43.34 -14.80
C ASP A 711 -33.97 43.39 -13.75
N GLY A 712 -33.70 43.94 -12.56
CA GLY A 712 -34.69 44.07 -11.50
C GLY A 712 -34.36 45.27 -10.62
N GLY A 713 -35.19 46.31 -10.68
CA GLY A 713 -34.99 47.54 -9.93
C GLY A 713 -34.79 47.32 -8.42
N PRO A 714 -34.33 48.34 -7.68
CA PRO A 714 -34.00 48.21 -6.27
C PRO A 714 -35.23 47.75 -5.47
N GLY A 715 -35.22 46.48 -5.06
CA GLY A 715 -36.32 45.88 -4.31
C GLY A 715 -36.44 46.52 -2.93
N LEU A 716 -37.53 47.24 -2.71
CA LEU A 716 -37.96 47.70 -1.40
C LEU A 716 -38.42 46.48 -0.60
N SER A 717 -37.77 46.22 0.54
CA SER A 717 -38.23 45.22 1.49
C SER A 717 -38.44 45.86 2.86
N LEU A 718 -39.30 45.27 3.68
CA LEU A 718 -39.52 45.71 5.07
C LEU A 718 -38.51 45.04 6.01
N GLY A 719 -38.36 43.72 5.92
CA GLY A 719 -37.35 42.95 6.68
C GLY A 719 -36.09 42.61 5.88
N GLY A 720 -35.05 42.16 6.57
CA GLY A 720 -33.81 41.68 5.97
C GLY A 720 -32.70 41.41 6.98
N TYR A 721 -31.53 41.06 6.45
CA TYR A 721 -30.30 40.84 7.20
C TYR A 721 -29.50 42.13 7.29
N PHE A 722 -29.07 42.49 8.49
CA PHE A 722 -28.30 43.72 8.73
C PHE A 722 -26.83 43.40 9.00
N CYS A 723 -25.93 44.02 8.24
CA CYS A 723 -24.50 43.87 8.45
C CYS A 723 -24.11 44.37 9.85
N PRO A 724 -23.37 43.59 10.65
CA PRO A 724 -23.00 44.00 12.01
C PRO A 724 -22.03 45.19 12.04
N GLN A 725 -21.28 45.43 10.97
CA GLN A 725 -20.27 46.49 10.91
C GLN A 725 -20.81 47.81 10.37
N CYS A 726 -21.50 47.80 9.23
CA CYS A 726 -21.99 49.03 8.56
C CYS A 726 -23.51 49.19 8.61
N ARG A 727 -24.25 48.23 9.17
CA ARG A 727 -25.73 48.20 9.22
C ARG A 727 -26.42 48.27 7.86
N ALA A 728 -25.69 48.01 6.77
CA ALA A 728 -26.29 47.85 5.44
C ALA A 728 -27.24 46.64 5.42
N LYS A 729 -28.35 46.79 4.70
CA LYS A 729 -29.40 45.79 4.59
C LYS A 729 -29.21 44.89 3.38
N TYR A 730 -29.38 43.59 3.58
CA TYR A 730 -29.35 42.55 2.54
C TYR A 730 -30.59 41.67 2.61
N THR A 731 -31.09 41.24 1.46
CA THR A 731 -32.27 40.34 1.35
C THR A 731 -31.86 38.86 1.40
N GLU A 732 -30.70 38.53 0.86
CA GLU A 732 -30.21 37.16 0.73
C GLU A 732 -28.82 37.02 1.39
N LEU A 733 -28.51 35.81 1.86
CA LEU A 733 -27.21 35.39 2.39
C LEU A 733 -26.84 34.05 1.76
N PRO A 734 -25.54 33.72 1.64
CA PRO A 734 -24.38 34.52 2.05
C PRO A 734 -23.93 35.52 0.97
N VAL A 735 -23.51 36.70 1.39
CA VAL A 735 -23.11 37.79 0.48
C VAL A 735 -21.94 38.58 1.09
N GLU A 736 -21.03 39.06 0.24
CA GLU A 736 -20.02 40.02 0.66
C GLU A 736 -20.61 41.42 0.76
N CYS A 737 -20.42 42.08 1.92
CA CYS A 737 -20.98 43.39 2.14
C CYS A 737 -20.31 44.45 1.26
N LYS A 738 -21.02 44.93 0.23
CA LYS A 738 -20.58 45.99 -0.70
C LYS A 738 -20.13 47.30 -0.04
N VAL A 739 -20.56 47.58 1.20
CA VAL A 739 -20.20 48.81 1.92
C VAL A 739 -18.89 48.66 2.71
N CYS A 740 -18.68 47.52 3.39
CA CYS A 740 -17.53 47.34 4.28
C CYS A 740 -16.58 46.17 3.92
N GLY A 741 -16.89 45.39 2.88
CA GLY A 741 -16.12 44.22 2.43
C GLY A 741 -16.21 43.00 3.37
N LEU A 742 -17.07 43.02 4.39
CA LEU A 742 -17.21 41.91 5.34
C LEU A 742 -18.07 40.80 4.74
N THR A 743 -17.58 39.55 4.75
CA THR A 743 -18.36 38.38 4.32
C THR A 743 -19.48 38.10 5.32
N LEU A 744 -20.74 38.21 4.87
CA LEU A 744 -21.93 37.96 5.69
C LEU A 744 -22.41 36.52 5.49
N VAL A 745 -22.44 35.76 6.58
CA VAL A 745 -22.78 34.33 6.57
C VAL A 745 -23.71 34.02 7.74
N SER A 746 -24.62 33.07 7.57
CA SER A 746 -25.45 32.55 8.66
C SER A 746 -24.78 31.31 9.29
N ALA A 747 -25.00 31.07 10.59
CA ALA A 747 -24.46 29.87 11.24
C ALA A 747 -24.85 28.54 10.53
N PRO A 748 -26.09 28.37 10.01
CA PRO A 748 -26.46 27.20 9.23
C PRO A 748 -25.63 26.99 7.96
N HIS A 749 -25.16 28.05 7.31
CA HIS A 749 -24.32 27.93 6.11
C HIS A 749 -22.95 27.32 6.44
N LEU A 750 -22.35 27.72 7.57
CA LEU A 750 -21.11 27.09 8.04
C LEU A 750 -21.35 25.65 8.50
N ALA A 751 -22.49 25.40 9.17
CA ALA A 751 -22.87 24.07 9.63
C ALA A 751 -23.01 23.08 8.48
N ARG A 752 -23.60 23.51 7.35
CA ARG A 752 -23.68 22.67 6.15
C ARG A 752 -22.31 22.27 5.64
N SER A 753 -21.29 23.11 5.73
CA SER A 753 -19.93 22.76 5.29
C SER A 753 -19.16 21.86 6.26
N PHE A 754 -19.64 21.61 7.49
CA PHE A 754 -18.91 20.81 8.48
C PHE A 754 -18.79 19.33 8.13
N HIS A 755 -19.70 18.77 7.34
CA HIS A 755 -19.63 17.36 6.92
C HIS A 755 -18.37 17.05 6.08
N HIS A 756 -17.76 18.05 5.45
CA HIS A 756 -16.48 17.91 4.77
C HIS A 756 -15.29 17.85 5.73
N LEU A 757 -15.37 18.52 6.89
CA LEU A 757 -14.28 18.54 7.88
C LEU A 757 -14.23 17.26 8.72
N PHE A 758 -15.40 16.68 8.98
CA PHE A 758 -15.56 15.45 9.74
C PHE A 758 -16.28 14.41 8.88
N PRO A 759 -15.57 13.79 7.91
CA PRO A 759 -16.17 12.73 7.10
C PRO A 759 -16.54 11.54 7.99
N LEU A 760 -17.66 10.88 7.65
CA LEU A 760 -18.07 9.66 8.33
C LEU A 760 -17.16 8.50 7.93
N GLU A 761 -16.99 7.55 8.85
CA GLU A 761 -16.28 6.30 8.53
C GLU A 761 -17.11 5.42 7.60
N ALA A 762 -16.43 4.72 6.69
CA ALA A 762 -17.09 3.79 5.79
C ALA A 762 -17.56 2.54 6.56
N PHE A 763 -18.79 2.08 6.27
CA PHE A 763 -19.29 0.83 6.81
C PHE A 763 -18.45 -0.36 6.30
N GLN A 764 -18.15 -1.31 7.20
CA GLN A 764 -17.52 -2.58 6.84
C GLN A 764 -18.58 -3.53 6.31
N GLU A 765 -18.50 -3.87 5.03
CA GLU A 765 -19.37 -4.89 4.44
C GLU A 765 -18.91 -6.28 4.87
N ARG A 766 -19.86 -7.09 5.32
CA ARG A 766 -19.67 -8.53 5.59
C ARG A 766 -20.79 -9.30 4.90
N PRO A 767 -20.49 -10.46 4.31
CA PRO A 767 -21.54 -11.32 3.79
C PRO A 767 -22.48 -11.75 4.93
N LEU A 768 -23.77 -11.94 4.61
CA LEU A 768 -24.80 -12.31 5.58
C LEU A 768 -24.47 -13.63 6.30
N GLU A 769 -23.75 -14.52 5.63
CA GLU A 769 -23.26 -15.81 6.15
C GLU A 769 -22.31 -15.67 7.35
N GLU A 770 -21.53 -14.58 7.41
CA GLU A 770 -20.56 -14.33 8.49
C GLU A 770 -21.16 -13.54 9.66
N HIS A 771 -22.42 -13.12 9.56
CA HIS A 771 -23.07 -12.33 10.60
C HIS A 771 -23.68 -13.22 11.69
N THR A 772 -23.07 -13.24 12.87
CA THR A 772 -23.54 -14.03 14.04
C THR A 772 -24.58 -13.31 14.90
N GLY A 773 -25.28 -12.30 14.35
CA GLY A 773 -26.21 -11.42 15.07
C GLY A 773 -27.60 -11.35 14.44
N ASP A 774 -28.47 -10.56 15.06
CA ASP A 774 -29.83 -10.34 14.60
C ASP A 774 -29.85 -9.70 13.20
N ARG A 775 -30.59 -10.31 12.27
CA ARG A 775 -30.69 -9.89 10.86
C ARG A 775 -31.59 -8.67 10.68
N PHE A 776 -31.43 -7.64 11.51
CA PHE A 776 -32.18 -6.39 11.40
C PHE A 776 -31.24 -5.22 11.13
N CYS A 777 -31.63 -4.35 10.20
CA CYS A 777 -30.94 -3.09 10.00
C CYS A 777 -31.16 -2.17 11.20
N GLN A 778 -30.10 -1.67 11.82
CA GLN A 778 -30.19 -0.79 13.00
C GLN A 778 -30.95 0.52 12.73
N ALA A 779 -30.92 1.02 11.48
CA ALA A 779 -31.53 2.31 11.12
C ALA A 779 -33.03 2.22 10.83
N CYS A 780 -33.46 1.23 10.04
CA CYS A 780 -34.85 1.08 9.63
C CYS A 780 -35.59 -0.07 10.34
N GLN A 781 -34.89 -0.85 11.17
CA GLN A 781 -35.40 -2.05 11.85
C GLN A 781 -36.00 -3.10 10.89
N GLY A 782 -35.65 -3.03 9.60
CA GLY A 782 -36.07 -3.98 8.59
C GLY A 782 -35.19 -5.23 8.57
N GLU A 783 -35.79 -6.38 8.29
CA GLU A 783 -35.07 -7.66 8.16
C GLU A 783 -34.17 -7.65 6.91
N LEU A 784 -32.92 -8.09 7.08
CA LEU A 784 -31.95 -8.23 6.01
C LEU A 784 -32.20 -9.55 5.26
N LYS A 785 -32.72 -9.44 4.04
CA LYS A 785 -32.92 -10.58 3.13
C LYS A 785 -31.68 -10.78 2.26
N ASP A 786 -31.33 -12.03 1.98
CA ASP A 786 -30.33 -12.34 0.95
C ASP A 786 -30.79 -11.75 -0.40
N LYS A 787 -29.85 -11.18 -1.16
CA LYS A 787 -30.11 -10.80 -2.56
C LYS A 787 -30.42 -12.10 -3.32
N SER A 788 -31.70 -12.37 -3.56
CA SER A 788 -32.21 -13.45 -4.41
C SER A 788 -31.82 -13.25 -5.85
#